data_AF-A0A941UK52-F1
#
_entry.id   AF-A0A941UK52-F1
#
_cell.length_a   1.000
_cell.length_b   1.000
_cell.length_c   1.000
_cell.angle_alpha   90.00
_cell.angle_beta   90.00
_cell.angle_gamma   90.00
#
_symmetry.space_group_name_H-M   'P 1'
#
loop_
_entity.id
_entity.type
_entity.pdbx_description
1 polymer ?
#
loop_
_entity_poly.entity_id
_entity_poly.type
_entity_poly.pdbx_seq_one_letter_code
_entity_poly.pdbx_strand_id
1 'polypeptide(L)'
;MNMNRPPHKTGWRGAALGGLAALACLLWQAPGWAQNLAPRSRAPVTVNFVNADIEAVTRAFSAMIERPILVDPRVRGTITVYSEQPQSVRDAYLGYLAALRGLGFAVVESGGLLKLVPEADAKLQTGTVSIGDAAAEKGIRGDQVITQIFTLRYENPNNLVAVLRPLISANNTINANVASNALVITDYAENLQRIAKIIAALDQPNNTGVEIVPLQHAVAADLAPLVQRIGDGGPATGAPGVPGAAAGGGATVVADSRSNSLLIRASNPSRLAALRATIAQLDRPSPSVGPGGNMWVVHLKNADATRLATVVRAAFGAIGGGGGGGAVGSPAPGPAATTTTPTGTSGLGGGLSAAATASVTGAAQPSTGGFIQADPATNSLIITAPEPLYKQVRALIDQLDSRRAQVYIESLIVELAGNDAAEFGFQWQGLLGQSGDQYGLVAGTNYKQPGGPSIIDINVGAAQGQINVGEGLNIGLLKAYNGIISLAAIARMLQTQANANIVSTPNLITLDNEEAKIVVGENVPFITGQFTNTGTAGAAVNPFQTIERKDVGVTLRIRPQIGEGGAVRMTVFQEQSSVKADTAAGTTNAGPSTTKRSIEGTVTVDDGQILVLGGLIEDRYINIKSKVPLLGDLPVLGALFRSESRERRRTNLVVFLRPIVMRDAESAGRFSADRYEQIRGRQETSQPRPSIGLPINEAAVLPVSPTGVIPTLPLEGPTGAPKPPPPPPEFTPGQPTAP
;
A
#
# COMPACT_ATOMS: atom_id res chain seq x y z
N MET A 1 -64.24 -36.23 -42.28
CA MET A 1 -64.71 -35.97 -40.90
C MET A 1 -63.49 -35.85 -39.99
N ASN A 2 -63.38 -34.70 -39.32
CA ASN A 2 -62.70 -34.43 -38.04
C ASN A 2 -61.30 -34.97 -37.66
N MET A 3 -60.49 -33.99 -37.23
CA MET A 3 -59.68 -33.95 -36.00
C MET A 3 -58.28 -34.61 -35.95
N ASN A 4 -57.29 -33.69 -35.93
CA ASN A 4 -56.42 -33.38 -34.79
C ASN A 4 -55.17 -34.27 -34.50
N ARG A 5 -54.03 -33.55 -34.34
CA ARG A 5 -52.89 -33.81 -33.43
C ARG A 5 -51.71 -34.74 -33.90
N PRO A 6 -50.51 -34.61 -33.26
CA PRO A 6 -49.19 -34.50 -33.92
C PRO A 6 -48.21 -35.64 -33.46
N PRO A 7 -46.92 -35.40 -33.12
CA PRO A 7 -45.70 -35.17 -33.92
C PRO A 7 -44.64 -36.30 -33.78
N HIS A 8 -43.51 -36.24 -34.53
CA HIS A 8 -42.11 -36.54 -34.11
C HIS A 8 -41.19 -37.15 -35.19
N LYS A 9 -40.03 -36.50 -35.35
CA LYS A 9 -38.63 -36.96 -35.54
C LYS A 9 -38.24 -38.20 -36.42
N THR A 10 -37.11 -37.96 -37.14
CA THR A 10 -35.94 -38.84 -37.45
C THR A 10 -35.92 -39.73 -38.70
N GLY A 11 -34.75 -39.76 -39.38
CA GLY A 11 -34.31 -40.80 -40.35
C GLY A 11 -34.18 -40.27 -41.80
N TRP A 12 -33.02 -39.89 -42.35
CA TRP A 12 -31.81 -40.63 -42.77
C TRP A 12 -31.93 -41.33 -44.15
N ARG A 13 -31.08 -40.87 -45.11
CA ARG A 13 -30.40 -41.58 -46.23
C ARG A 13 -31.17 -42.08 -47.48
N GLY A 14 -30.42 -42.05 -48.60
CA GLY A 14 -30.64 -42.76 -49.87
C GLY A 14 -30.76 -41.78 -51.05
N ALA A 15 -29.78 -41.48 -51.90
CA ALA A 15 -28.77 -42.26 -52.62
C ALA A 15 -29.32 -43.24 -53.67
N ALA A 16 -29.19 -42.79 -54.93
CA ALA A 16 -28.72 -43.50 -56.11
C ALA A 16 -29.69 -44.24 -57.05
N LEU A 17 -29.23 -44.25 -58.33
CA LEU A 17 -29.60 -45.01 -59.53
C LEU A 17 -30.70 -44.36 -60.41
N GLY A 18 -30.56 -44.24 -61.74
CA GLY A 18 -29.56 -44.72 -62.70
C GLY A 18 -30.22 -44.97 -64.08
N GLY A 19 -29.45 -44.85 -65.18
CA GLY A 19 -29.79 -45.28 -66.56
C GLY A 19 -29.61 -44.18 -67.63
N LEU A 20 -28.59 -44.15 -68.50
CA LEU A 20 -28.28 -44.97 -69.73
C LEU A 20 -29.48 -45.04 -70.72
N ALA A 21 -29.41 -44.84 -72.04
CA ALA A 21 -28.41 -44.58 -73.10
C ALA A 21 -29.23 -44.01 -74.33
N ALA A 22 -28.72 -43.37 -75.39
CA ALA A 22 -28.03 -43.97 -76.55
C ALA A 22 -28.01 -43.00 -77.79
N LEU A 23 -27.13 -43.34 -78.76
CA LEU A 23 -27.06 -42.96 -80.21
C LEU A 23 -26.64 -41.53 -80.61
N ALA A 24 -26.01 -41.23 -81.75
CA ALA A 24 -25.06 -41.83 -82.70
C ALA A 24 -24.84 -40.79 -83.84
N CYS A 25 -23.69 -40.83 -84.51
CA CYS A 25 -23.16 -39.92 -85.55
C CYS A 25 -24.08 -39.54 -86.72
N LEU A 26 -23.83 -38.36 -87.32
CA LEU A 26 -23.87 -38.16 -88.78
C LEU A 26 -23.10 -36.89 -89.23
N LEU A 27 -22.28 -37.08 -90.27
CA LEU A 27 -21.59 -36.06 -91.09
C LEU A 27 -22.56 -35.42 -92.10
N TRP A 28 -22.41 -34.12 -92.40
CA TRP A 28 -22.73 -33.61 -93.74
C TRP A 28 -22.06 -32.27 -94.12
N GLN A 29 -21.94 -32.07 -95.43
CA GLN A 29 -21.05 -31.18 -96.19
C GLN A 29 -21.67 -29.79 -96.50
N ALA A 30 -20.81 -28.85 -96.93
CA ALA A 30 -21.08 -27.47 -97.38
C ALA A 30 -21.96 -27.36 -98.66
N PRO A 31 -22.45 -26.17 -99.09
CA PRO A 31 -21.65 -25.30 -100.00
C PRO A 31 -21.97 -23.77 -100.04
N GLY A 32 -21.04 -22.99 -100.67
CA GLY A 32 -21.27 -21.72 -101.40
C GLY A 32 -21.47 -20.44 -100.55
N TRP A 33 -20.88 -19.27 -100.81
CA TRP A 33 -20.44 -18.66 -102.06
C TRP A 33 -19.24 -17.73 -101.82
N ALA A 34 -18.17 -17.94 -102.57
CA ALA A 34 -17.06 -17.02 -102.71
C ALA A 34 -17.35 -16.07 -103.87
N GLN A 35 -17.37 -14.77 -103.61
CA GLN A 35 -17.17 -13.77 -104.66
C GLN A 35 -15.65 -13.53 -104.77
N ASN A 36 -15.08 -14.05 -105.85
CA ASN A 36 -13.71 -13.79 -106.28
C ASN A 36 -13.52 -12.29 -106.56
N LEU A 37 -12.94 -11.56 -105.62
CA LEU A 37 -12.12 -10.41 -105.97
C LEU A 37 -10.75 -10.95 -106.39
N ALA A 38 -10.50 -10.92 -107.69
CA ALA A 38 -9.21 -11.28 -108.27
C ALA A 38 -8.07 -10.57 -107.50
N PRO A 39 -7.08 -11.29 -106.93
CA PRO A 39 -5.87 -10.64 -106.49
C PRO A 39 -5.15 -10.15 -107.75
N ARG A 40 -5.05 -8.83 -107.92
CA ARG A 40 -4.09 -8.25 -108.85
C ARG A 40 -2.72 -8.79 -108.42
N SER A 41 -2.16 -9.72 -109.17
CA SER A 41 -0.78 -10.16 -109.03
C SER A 41 0.12 -8.97 -109.35
N ARG A 42 0.45 -8.17 -108.33
CA ARG A 42 1.53 -7.18 -108.45
C ARG A 42 2.82 -7.98 -108.64
N ALA A 43 3.44 -7.81 -109.80
CA ALA A 43 4.72 -8.43 -110.11
C ALA A 43 5.72 -8.13 -108.98
N PRO A 44 6.58 -9.10 -108.61
CA PRO A 44 7.62 -8.85 -107.61
C PRO A 44 8.55 -7.75 -108.15
N VAL A 45 8.88 -6.79 -107.29
CA VAL A 45 9.65 -5.60 -107.66
C VAL A 45 11.03 -5.68 -107.03
N THR A 46 12.06 -5.49 -107.85
CA THR A 46 13.45 -5.27 -107.39
C THR A 46 13.67 -3.77 -107.30
N VAL A 47 13.96 -3.28 -106.09
CA VAL A 47 14.22 -1.86 -105.84
C VAL A 47 15.73 -1.66 -105.74
N ASN A 48 16.28 -0.72 -106.50
CA ASN A 48 17.70 -0.36 -106.44
C ASN A 48 17.86 1.17 -106.52
N PHE A 49 17.83 1.82 -105.36
CA PHE A 49 18.11 3.24 -105.20
C PHE A 49 19.39 3.39 -104.39
N VAL A 50 20.43 3.95 -104.98
CA VAL A 50 21.71 4.22 -104.30
C VAL A 50 21.95 5.72 -104.31
N ASN A 51 22.07 6.33 -103.13
CA ASN A 51 22.22 7.78 -102.96
C ASN A 51 21.17 8.61 -103.73
N ALA A 52 19.93 8.13 -103.79
CA ALA A 52 18.85 8.81 -104.50
C ALA A 52 18.15 9.81 -103.57
N ASP A 53 17.66 10.92 -104.11
CA ASP A 53 16.89 11.90 -103.33
C ASP A 53 15.63 11.26 -102.73
N ILE A 54 15.38 11.53 -101.45
CA ILE A 54 14.22 10.98 -100.71
C ILE A 54 12.92 11.31 -101.45
N GLU A 55 12.76 12.51 -101.99
CA GLU A 55 11.55 12.91 -102.73
C GLU A 55 11.33 12.06 -103.99
N ALA A 56 12.40 11.75 -104.73
CA ALA A 56 12.35 10.93 -105.93
C ALA A 56 11.98 9.47 -105.59
N VAL A 57 12.60 8.93 -104.52
CA VAL A 57 12.29 7.58 -104.02
C VAL A 57 10.87 7.51 -103.47
N THR A 58 10.42 8.53 -102.72
CA THR A 58 9.05 8.62 -102.20
C THR A 58 8.02 8.62 -103.32
N ARG A 59 8.28 9.35 -104.41
CA ARG A 59 7.42 9.40 -105.60
C ARG A 59 7.34 8.04 -106.29
N ALA A 60 8.46 7.32 -106.39
CA ALA A 60 8.51 5.96 -106.93
C ALA A 60 7.71 4.97 -106.07
N PHE A 61 7.85 5.04 -104.74
CA PHE A 61 7.06 4.21 -103.83
C PHE A 61 5.58 4.60 -103.81
N SER A 62 5.24 5.89 -103.89
CA SER A 62 3.86 6.38 -104.00
C SER A 62 3.15 5.84 -105.25
N ALA A 63 3.86 5.79 -106.39
CA ALA A 63 3.37 5.16 -107.61
C ALA A 63 3.24 3.62 -107.44
N MET A 64 4.19 2.97 -106.79
CA MET A 64 4.19 1.52 -106.58
C MET A 64 3.05 1.04 -105.67
N ILE A 65 2.74 1.81 -104.61
CA ILE A 65 1.68 1.47 -103.66
C ILE A 65 0.28 1.94 -104.12
N GLU A 66 0.20 2.73 -105.19
CA GLU A 66 -1.02 3.43 -105.66
C GLU A 66 -1.67 4.32 -104.59
N ARG A 67 -0.86 4.93 -103.71
CA ARG A 67 -1.32 5.89 -102.70
C ARG A 67 -0.50 7.17 -102.79
N PRO A 68 -1.13 8.36 -102.82
CA PRO A 68 -0.39 9.62 -102.80
C PRO A 68 0.33 9.77 -101.44
N ILE A 69 1.64 10.03 -101.50
CA ILE A 69 2.45 10.43 -100.34
C ILE A 69 2.79 11.92 -100.48
N LEU A 70 2.34 12.73 -99.54
CA LEU A 70 2.71 14.14 -99.44
C LEU A 70 4.05 14.26 -98.71
N VAL A 71 5.06 14.84 -99.36
CA VAL A 71 6.38 15.08 -98.78
C VAL A 71 6.42 16.50 -98.21
N ASP A 72 6.77 16.64 -96.93
CA ASP A 72 7.01 17.94 -96.33
C ASP A 72 8.32 18.56 -96.88
N PRO A 73 8.35 19.86 -97.22
CA PRO A 73 9.55 20.55 -97.73
C PRO A 73 10.81 20.43 -96.83
N ARG A 74 10.62 20.10 -95.54
CA ARG A 74 11.69 19.88 -94.56
C ARG A 74 12.39 18.53 -94.72
N VAL A 75 11.81 17.59 -95.46
CA VAL A 75 12.38 16.26 -95.70
C VAL A 75 13.39 16.37 -96.84
N ARG A 76 14.66 16.57 -96.50
CA ARG A 76 15.78 16.63 -97.44
C ARG A 76 16.84 15.60 -97.07
N GLY A 77 17.42 14.96 -98.08
CA GLY A 77 18.48 13.99 -97.91
C GLY A 77 18.46 12.93 -99.01
N THR A 78 19.50 12.11 -99.00
CA THR A 78 19.64 10.96 -99.90
C THR A 78 19.34 9.66 -99.14
N ILE A 79 18.64 8.74 -99.77
CA ILE A 79 18.31 7.42 -99.22
C ILE A 79 18.90 6.32 -100.12
N THR A 80 19.36 5.25 -99.49
CA THR A 80 19.85 4.05 -100.16
C THR A 80 18.96 2.87 -99.77
N VAL A 81 18.24 2.32 -100.74
CA VAL A 81 17.37 1.15 -100.59
C VAL A 81 17.65 0.21 -101.77
N TYR A 82 18.29 -0.93 -101.51
CA TYR A 82 18.56 -1.95 -102.51
C TYR A 82 18.00 -3.30 -102.07
N SER A 83 17.51 -4.09 -103.03
CA SER A 83 17.08 -5.48 -102.84
C SER A 83 17.58 -6.33 -104.00
N GLU A 84 18.43 -7.30 -103.72
CA GLU A 84 18.96 -8.24 -104.72
C GLU A 84 17.95 -9.34 -105.09
N GLN A 85 16.98 -9.60 -104.22
CA GLN A 85 15.90 -10.56 -104.47
C GLN A 85 14.60 -9.83 -104.86
N PRO A 86 13.78 -10.39 -105.76
CA PRO A 86 12.46 -9.85 -106.05
C PRO A 86 11.57 -9.91 -104.79
N GLN A 87 11.18 -8.74 -104.28
CA GLN A 87 10.34 -8.62 -103.07
C GLN A 87 8.90 -8.25 -103.44
N SER A 88 7.97 -8.54 -102.53
CA SER A 88 6.61 -8.03 -102.66
C SER A 88 6.62 -6.50 -102.50
N VAL A 89 5.68 -5.81 -103.14
CA VAL A 89 5.52 -4.35 -103.01
C VAL A 89 5.38 -3.91 -101.55
N ARG A 90 4.78 -4.76 -100.71
CA ARG A 90 4.61 -4.49 -99.28
C ARG A 90 5.95 -4.57 -98.54
N ASP A 91 6.76 -5.58 -98.80
CA ASP A 91 8.04 -5.78 -98.11
C ASP A 91 9.06 -4.73 -98.54
N ALA A 92 9.08 -4.36 -99.83
CA ALA A 92 9.87 -3.25 -100.34
C ALA A 92 9.46 -1.91 -99.70
N TYR A 93 8.16 -1.69 -99.49
CA TYR A 93 7.65 -0.50 -98.79
C TYR A 93 8.02 -0.50 -97.29
N LEU A 94 8.00 -1.65 -96.62
CA LEU A 94 8.48 -1.77 -95.23
C LEU A 94 9.99 -1.48 -95.14
N GLY A 95 10.79 -2.00 -96.08
CA GLY A 95 12.22 -1.68 -96.17
C GLY A 95 12.47 -0.17 -96.39
N TYR A 96 11.63 0.47 -97.19
CA TYR A 96 11.64 1.92 -97.35
C TYR A 96 11.29 2.69 -96.06
N LEU A 97 10.24 2.28 -95.34
CA LEU A 97 9.89 2.90 -94.04
C LEU A 97 10.99 2.72 -92.99
N ALA A 98 11.64 1.55 -92.96
CA ALA A 98 12.77 1.28 -92.07
C ALA A 98 13.99 2.17 -92.41
N ALA A 99 14.26 2.37 -93.70
CA ALA A 99 15.32 3.27 -94.15
C ALA A 99 15.00 4.75 -93.83
N LEU A 100 13.75 5.18 -93.96
CA LEU A 100 13.31 6.51 -93.54
C LEU A 100 13.45 6.73 -92.04
N ARG A 101 13.12 5.72 -91.22
CA ARG A 101 13.34 5.74 -89.76
C ARG A 101 14.82 5.96 -89.44
N GLY A 102 15.73 5.28 -90.14
CA GLY A 102 17.18 5.45 -89.96
C GLY A 102 17.66 6.89 -90.22
N LEU A 103 16.92 7.64 -91.04
CA LEU A 103 17.20 9.04 -91.38
C LEU A 103 16.38 10.05 -90.52
N GLY A 104 15.59 9.58 -89.55
CA GLY A 104 14.80 10.45 -88.67
C GLY A 104 13.50 10.99 -89.30
N PHE A 105 13.00 10.35 -90.35
CA PHE A 105 11.73 10.68 -90.99
C PHE A 105 10.69 9.59 -90.74
N ALA A 106 9.42 9.98 -90.60
CA ALA A 106 8.32 9.05 -90.37
C ALA A 106 7.17 9.34 -91.34
N VAL A 107 6.52 8.27 -91.77
CA VAL A 107 5.27 8.37 -92.53
C VAL A 107 4.10 8.28 -91.55
N VAL A 108 3.24 9.29 -91.57
CA VAL A 108 2.01 9.33 -90.76
C VAL A 108 0.81 9.33 -91.68
N GLU A 109 -0.19 8.52 -91.33
CA GLU A 109 -1.47 8.49 -92.02
C GLU A 109 -2.44 9.48 -91.36
N SER A 110 -2.94 10.44 -92.13
CA SER A 110 -3.89 11.46 -91.66
C SER A 110 -4.93 11.72 -92.74
N GLY A 111 -6.20 11.39 -92.47
CA GLY A 111 -7.32 11.63 -93.39
C GLY A 111 -7.24 10.83 -94.70
N GLY A 112 -6.69 9.62 -94.68
CA GLY A 112 -6.56 8.74 -95.87
C GLY A 112 -5.35 9.05 -96.77
N LEU A 113 -4.64 10.15 -96.52
CA LEU A 113 -3.37 10.50 -97.17
C LEU A 113 -2.18 10.11 -96.30
N LEU A 114 -1.10 9.67 -96.95
CA LEU A 114 0.18 9.43 -96.30
C LEU A 114 1.01 10.71 -96.36
N LYS A 115 1.54 11.16 -95.21
CA LYS A 115 2.42 12.32 -95.12
C LYS A 115 3.80 11.89 -94.64
N LEU A 116 4.85 12.28 -95.34
CA LEU A 116 6.23 12.09 -94.93
C LEU A 116 6.71 13.35 -94.21
N VAL A 117 6.99 13.21 -92.92
CA VAL A 117 7.26 14.32 -92.00
C VAL A 117 8.49 13.96 -91.13
N PRO A 118 9.28 14.92 -90.65
CA PRO A 118 10.27 14.66 -89.60
C PRO A 118 9.66 13.95 -88.38
N GLU A 119 10.38 13.01 -87.76
CA GLU A 119 9.88 12.19 -86.64
C GLU A 119 9.40 13.03 -85.44
N ALA A 120 10.01 14.21 -85.21
CA ALA A 120 9.59 15.12 -84.16
C ALA A 120 8.15 15.63 -84.35
N ASP A 121 7.77 15.97 -85.58
CA ASP A 121 6.45 16.50 -85.94
C ASP A 121 5.42 15.36 -86.12
N ALA A 122 5.87 14.14 -86.42
CA ALA A 122 5.02 12.95 -86.52
C ALA A 122 4.21 12.69 -85.24
N LYS A 123 4.77 13.00 -84.06
CA LYS A 123 4.14 12.81 -82.74
C LYS A 123 2.86 13.62 -82.55
N LEU A 124 2.79 14.81 -83.17
CA LEU A 124 1.65 15.71 -83.06
C LEU A 124 0.57 15.42 -84.10
N GLN A 125 0.93 14.71 -85.18
CA GLN A 125 0.05 14.45 -86.32
C GLN A 125 -0.47 13.00 -86.38
N THR A 126 -0.05 12.14 -85.46
CA THR A 126 -0.57 10.77 -85.30
C THR A 126 -2.06 10.80 -84.96
N GLY A 127 -2.92 10.42 -85.92
CA GLY A 127 -4.38 10.41 -85.76
C GLY A 127 -4.95 9.14 -85.13
N THR A 128 -4.17 8.08 -84.96
CA THR A 128 -4.64 6.78 -84.46
C THR A 128 -4.21 6.55 -83.01
N VAL A 129 -5.16 6.69 -82.08
CA VAL A 129 -4.99 6.30 -80.67
C VAL A 129 -5.63 4.93 -80.45
N SER A 130 -4.89 3.99 -79.85
CA SER A 130 -5.42 2.67 -79.46
C SER A 130 -5.52 2.55 -77.94
N ILE A 131 -6.59 1.93 -77.46
CA ILE A 131 -6.84 1.68 -76.03
C ILE A 131 -6.74 0.16 -75.81
N GLY A 132 -5.84 -0.27 -74.93
CA GLY A 132 -5.64 -1.68 -74.58
C GLY A 132 -4.98 -2.50 -75.69
N ASP A 133 -5.09 -3.83 -75.61
CA ASP A 133 -4.50 -4.80 -76.56
C ASP A 133 -5.13 -4.77 -77.97
N ALA A 134 -6.13 -3.91 -78.20
CA ALA A 134 -6.83 -3.74 -79.47
C ALA A 134 -5.94 -3.26 -80.64
N ALA A 135 -4.70 -2.85 -80.36
CA ALA A 135 -3.71 -2.57 -81.42
C ALA A 135 -3.25 -3.84 -82.15
N ALA A 136 -3.27 -5.02 -81.49
CA ALA A 136 -2.87 -6.29 -82.09
C ALA A 136 -3.95 -6.87 -83.03
N GLU A 137 -5.23 -6.62 -82.76
CA GLU A 137 -6.36 -7.17 -83.52
C GLU A 137 -6.64 -6.44 -84.85
N LYS A 138 -6.30 -5.15 -84.97
CA LYS A 138 -6.50 -4.37 -86.22
C LYS A 138 -5.46 -4.61 -87.31
N GLY A 139 -4.56 -5.59 -87.16
CA GLY A 139 -3.56 -5.92 -88.19
C GLY A 139 -2.55 -4.79 -88.48
N ILE A 140 -2.45 -3.80 -87.59
CA ILE A 140 -1.52 -2.67 -87.69
C ILE A 140 -0.12 -3.22 -87.38
N ARG A 141 0.59 -3.61 -88.42
CA ARG A 141 1.97 -4.10 -88.38
C ARG A 141 2.83 -3.17 -89.23
N GLY A 142 3.92 -2.67 -88.67
CA GLY A 142 4.92 -1.88 -89.40
C GLY A 142 5.46 -0.70 -88.61
N ASP A 143 6.10 0.19 -89.35
CA ASP A 143 6.98 1.25 -88.83
C ASP A 143 6.27 2.59 -88.58
N GLN A 144 4.96 2.56 -88.31
CA GLN A 144 4.17 3.75 -87.99
C GLN A 144 4.28 4.12 -86.51
N VAL A 145 4.35 5.44 -86.24
CA VAL A 145 4.27 6.01 -84.88
C VAL A 145 2.80 6.09 -84.45
N ILE A 146 2.46 5.42 -83.35
CA ILE A 146 1.10 5.42 -82.77
C ILE A 146 1.16 5.76 -81.27
N THR A 147 0.05 6.26 -80.72
CA THR A 147 -0.10 6.46 -79.27
C THR A 147 -1.03 5.39 -78.71
N GLN A 148 -0.57 4.66 -77.69
CA GLN A 148 -1.32 3.59 -77.03
C GLN A 148 -1.45 3.83 -75.52
N ILE A 149 -2.63 3.55 -74.99
CA ILE A 149 -2.94 3.64 -73.56
C ILE A 149 -3.00 2.22 -72.97
N PHE A 150 -2.13 1.94 -71.99
CA PHE A 150 -2.09 0.69 -71.22
C PHE A 150 -2.70 0.89 -69.84
N THR A 151 -3.66 0.08 -69.44
CA THR A 151 -4.27 0.12 -68.10
C THR A 151 -3.68 -0.97 -67.20
N LEU A 152 -3.23 -0.60 -66.01
CA LEU A 152 -2.62 -1.50 -65.02
C LEU A 152 -3.63 -1.87 -63.92
N ARG A 153 -3.53 -3.08 -63.38
CA ARG A 153 -4.45 -3.61 -62.36
C ARG A 153 -3.84 -3.71 -60.96
N TYR A 154 -2.57 -4.05 -60.85
CA TYR A 154 -1.90 -4.42 -59.60
C TYR A 154 -0.70 -3.53 -59.30
N GLU A 155 0.04 -3.10 -60.33
CA GLU A 155 1.22 -2.24 -60.17
C GLU A 155 0.94 -0.75 -60.38
N ASN A 156 1.78 0.08 -59.76
CA ASN A 156 1.69 1.53 -59.89
C ASN A 156 2.33 2.00 -61.21
N PRO A 157 1.65 2.84 -62.02
CA PRO A 157 2.20 3.38 -63.27
C PRO A 157 3.59 4.03 -63.12
N ASN A 158 3.86 4.72 -62.01
CA ASN A 158 5.13 5.41 -61.78
C ASN A 158 6.30 4.43 -61.63
N ASN A 159 6.06 3.26 -61.02
CA ASN A 159 7.09 2.22 -60.87
C ASN A 159 7.49 1.66 -62.23
N LEU A 160 6.53 1.49 -63.14
CA LEU A 160 6.79 0.99 -64.49
C LEU A 160 7.47 2.01 -65.39
N VAL A 161 7.23 3.32 -65.23
CA VAL A 161 7.92 4.37 -66.01
C VAL A 161 9.44 4.24 -65.89
N ALA A 162 9.95 4.02 -64.67
CA ALA A 162 11.39 3.89 -64.42
C ALA A 162 12.01 2.69 -65.15
N VAL A 163 11.27 1.58 -65.24
CA VAL A 163 11.72 0.35 -65.90
C VAL A 163 11.57 0.42 -67.43
N LEU A 164 10.53 1.10 -67.92
CA LEU A 164 10.19 1.14 -69.34
C LEU A 164 10.87 2.28 -70.12
N ARG A 165 11.31 3.35 -69.44
CA ARG A 165 11.96 4.51 -70.10
C ARG A 165 13.16 4.15 -71.00
N PRO A 166 14.07 3.22 -70.64
CA PRO A 166 15.20 2.84 -71.51
C PRO A 166 14.79 2.04 -72.76
N LEU A 167 13.58 1.48 -72.77
CA LEU A 167 13.09 0.62 -73.85
C LEU A 167 12.28 1.39 -74.92
N ILE A 168 12.04 2.67 -74.70
CA ILE A 168 11.36 3.58 -75.61
C ILE A 168 12.41 4.39 -76.37
N SER A 169 12.15 4.74 -77.64
CA SER A 169 13.10 5.56 -78.41
C SER A 169 13.36 6.89 -77.69
N ALA A 170 14.60 7.40 -77.73
CA ALA A 170 15.03 8.54 -76.92
C ALA A 170 14.19 9.81 -77.15
N ASN A 171 13.58 9.92 -78.33
CA ASN A 171 12.78 11.07 -78.71
C ASN A 171 11.29 10.91 -78.33
N ASN A 172 10.84 9.72 -77.92
CA ASN A 172 9.44 9.41 -77.69
C ASN A 172 8.99 9.59 -76.23
N THR A 173 7.72 9.93 -76.03
CA THR A 173 7.19 10.30 -74.70
C THR A 173 6.42 9.15 -74.05
N ILE A 174 6.62 9.02 -72.73
CA ILE A 174 5.87 8.14 -71.84
C ILE A 174 5.30 8.99 -70.70
N ASN A 175 4.00 8.90 -70.46
CA ASN A 175 3.31 9.57 -69.37
C ASN A 175 2.52 8.57 -68.54
N ALA A 176 2.69 8.64 -67.22
CA ALA A 176 1.92 7.86 -66.27
C ALA A 176 0.78 8.71 -65.69
N ASN A 177 -0.44 8.19 -65.76
CA ASN A 177 -1.59 8.73 -65.05
C ASN A 177 -1.93 7.80 -63.88
N VAL A 178 -1.58 8.24 -62.68
CA VAL A 178 -1.82 7.50 -61.43
C VAL A 178 -3.30 7.44 -61.07
N ALA A 179 -4.10 8.46 -61.45
CA ALA A 179 -5.51 8.50 -61.09
C ALA A 179 -6.34 7.44 -61.86
N SER A 180 -5.97 7.18 -63.10
CA SER A 180 -6.62 6.17 -63.95
C SER A 180 -5.86 4.84 -64.03
N ASN A 181 -4.78 4.68 -63.26
CA ASN A 181 -3.82 3.58 -63.39
C ASN A 181 -3.46 3.27 -64.86
N ALA A 182 -3.17 4.30 -65.64
CA ALA A 182 -2.91 4.15 -67.07
C ALA A 182 -1.55 4.73 -67.48
N LEU A 183 -0.92 4.09 -68.46
CA LEU A 183 0.34 4.50 -69.05
C LEU A 183 0.09 4.86 -70.52
N VAL A 184 0.36 6.10 -70.89
CA VAL A 184 0.24 6.59 -72.26
C VAL A 184 1.62 6.61 -72.88
N ILE A 185 1.83 5.78 -73.92
CA ILE A 185 3.11 5.66 -74.62
C ILE A 185 2.89 5.98 -76.11
N THR A 186 3.74 6.84 -76.66
CA THR A 186 3.80 7.10 -78.10
C THR A 186 5.08 6.51 -78.65
N ASP A 187 5.00 5.47 -79.47
CA ASP A 187 6.17 4.86 -80.11
C ASP A 187 5.77 4.11 -81.39
N TYR A 188 6.74 3.49 -82.05
CA TYR A 188 6.48 2.62 -83.19
C TYR A 188 5.63 1.41 -82.80
N ALA A 189 4.70 1.03 -83.68
CA ALA A 189 3.75 -0.05 -83.43
C ALA A 189 4.43 -1.38 -83.04
N GLU A 190 5.60 -1.69 -83.63
CA GLU A 190 6.37 -2.89 -83.27
C GLU A 190 6.97 -2.82 -81.85
N ASN A 191 7.49 -1.66 -81.43
CA ASN A 191 8.06 -1.50 -80.10
C ASN A 191 6.97 -1.52 -79.01
N LEU A 192 5.80 -0.95 -79.29
CA LEU A 192 4.66 -0.97 -78.38
C LEU A 192 4.17 -2.40 -78.08
N GLN A 193 4.22 -3.31 -79.06
CA GLN A 193 3.90 -4.73 -78.84
C GLN A 193 4.90 -5.43 -77.90
N ARG A 194 6.18 -5.07 -78.00
CA ARG A 194 7.22 -5.58 -77.09
C ARG A 194 6.97 -5.06 -75.67
N ILE A 195 6.69 -3.76 -75.53
CA ILE A 195 6.41 -3.12 -74.24
C ILE A 195 5.13 -3.68 -73.61
N ALA A 196 4.08 -3.94 -74.39
CA ALA A 196 2.84 -4.55 -73.92
C ALA A 196 3.08 -5.89 -73.20
N LYS A 197 3.93 -6.76 -73.77
CA LYS A 197 4.29 -8.06 -73.16
C LYS A 197 5.05 -7.88 -71.84
N ILE A 198 5.90 -6.86 -71.73
CA ILE A 198 6.66 -6.58 -70.51
C ILE A 198 5.73 -6.05 -69.42
N ILE A 199 4.82 -5.14 -69.77
CA ILE A 199 3.80 -4.62 -68.84
C ILE A 199 2.95 -5.77 -68.30
N ALA A 200 2.46 -6.66 -69.17
CA ALA A 200 1.64 -7.80 -68.76
C ALA A 200 2.40 -8.79 -67.85
N ALA A 201 3.72 -8.93 -68.01
CA ALA A 201 4.54 -9.78 -67.14
C ALA A 201 4.82 -9.17 -65.77
N LEU A 202 4.87 -7.83 -65.66
CA LEU A 202 5.15 -7.11 -64.42
C LEU A 202 3.89 -6.79 -63.61
N ASP A 203 2.73 -6.64 -64.25
CA ASP A 203 1.44 -6.39 -63.60
C ASP A 203 0.84 -7.68 -62.98
N GLN A 204 1.53 -8.24 -61.98
CA GLN A 204 1.11 -9.44 -61.25
C GLN A 204 0.52 -9.09 -59.87
N PRO A 205 -0.43 -9.90 -59.35
CA PRO A 205 -1.04 -9.66 -58.03
C PRO A 205 -0.02 -9.85 -56.91
N ASN A 206 0.27 -8.78 -56.16
CA ASN A 206 1.04 -8.85 -54.92
C ASN A 206 0.18 -9.49 -53.81
N ASN A 207 0.61 -10.66 -53.30
CA ASN A 207 -0.14 -11.45 -52.33
C ASN A 207 0.04 -10.92 -50.90
N THR A 208 -0.68 -9.84 -50.54
CA THR A 208 -0.68 -9.28 -49.17
C THR A 208 -1.75 -9.96 -48.31
N GLY A 209 -1.41 -11.05 -47.63
CA GLY A 209 -2.31 -11.74 -46.69
C GLY A 209 -2.37 -11.05 -45.32
N VAL A 210 -3.58 -10.95 -44.73
CA VAL A 210 -3.80 -10.57 -43.33
C VAL A 210 -4.08 -11.84 -42.52
N GLU A 211 -3.33 -12.08 -41.44
CA GLU A 211 -3.51 -13.24 -40.55
C GLU A 211 -3.81 -12.79 -39.11
N ILE A 212 -4.67 -13.55 -38.41
CA ILE A 212 -5.05 -13.30 -37.02
C ILE A 212 -4.43 -14.38 -36.14
N VAL A 213 -3.62 -13.98 -35.15
CA VAL A 213 -2.93 -14.89 -34.22
C VAL A 213 -3.48 -14.68 -32.81
N PRO A 214 -4.23 -15.64 -32.22
CA PRO A 214 -4.69 -15.56 -30.83
C PRO A 214 -3.55 -15.86 -29.84
N LEU A 215 -3.52 -15.15 -28.71
CA LEU A 215 -2.52 -15.32 -27.63
C LEU A 215 -3.14 -16.00 -26.40
N GLN A 216 -2.41 -16.94 -25.77
CA GLN A 216 -2.89 -17.70 -24.61
C GLN A 216 -2.38 -17.18 -23.27
N HIS A 217 -1.12 -16.72 -23.21
CA HIS A 217 -0.45 -16.35 -21.97
C HIS A 217 -0.09 -14.86 -21.92
N ALA A 218 0.30 -14.28 -23.05
CA ALA A 218 0.66 -12.87 -23.16
C ALA A 218 -0.53 -11.97 -23.54
N VAL A 219 -0.44 -10.69 -23.19
CA VAL A 219 -1.45 -9.67 -23.52
C VAL A 219 -1.13 -9.04 -24.88
N ALA A 220 -2.11 -9.04 -25.80
CA ALA A 220 -1.93 -8.53 -27.17
C ALA A 220 -1.49 -7.06 -27.22
N ALA A 221 -2.01 -6.22 -26.32
CA ALA A 221 -1.67 -4.80 -26.25
C ALA A 221 -0.17 -4.56 -25.94
N ASP A 222 0.43 -5.40 -25.10
CA ASP A 222 1.83 -5.28 -24.71
C ASP A 222 2.77 -5.84 -25.77
N LEU A 223 2.35 -6.92 -26.46
CA LEU A 223 3.15 -7.55 -27.51
C LEU A 223 3.13 -6.78 -28.83
N ALA A 224 2.02 -6.13 -29.21
CA ALA A 224 1.91 -5.42 -30.49
C ALA A 224 3.06 -4.43 -30.76
N PRO A 225 3.43 -3.50 -29.86
CA PRO A 225 4.53 -2.56 -30.12
C PRO A 225 5.90 -3.25 -30.18
N LEU A 226 6.11 -4.34 -29.43
CA LEU A 226 7.35 -5.11 -29.47
C LEU A 226 7.48 -5.87 -30.80
N VAL A 227 6.41 -6.52 -31.25
CA VAL A 227 6.36 -7.28 -32.49
C VAL A 227 6.40 -6.34 -33.70
N GLN A 228 5.78 -5.15 -33.63
CA GLN A 228 5.89 -4.10 -34.65
C GLN A 228 7.34 -3.64 -34.81
N ARG A 229 8.05 -3.39 -33.70
CA ARG A 229 9.47 -2.99 -33.73
C ARG A 229 10.38 -4.05 -34.35
N ILE A 230 10.06 -5.33 -34.13
CA ILE A 230 10.76 -6.46 -34.76
C ILE A 230 10.38 -6.58 -36.24
N GLY A 231 9.10 -6.33 -36.59
CA GLY A 231 8.55 -6.41 -37.94
C GLY A 231 9.02 -5.31 -38.90
N ASP A 232 9.33 -4.12 -38.37
CA ASP A 232 9.91 -3.02 -39.14
C ASP A 232 11.41 -3.23 -39.42
N GLY A 233 12.05 -4.20 -38.75
CA GLY A 233 13.38 -4.69 -39.10
C GLY A 233 14.49 -3.65 -38.92
N GLY A 234 14.59 -3.04 -37.74
CA GLY A 234 15.70 -2.14 -37.38
C GLY A 234 15.77 -0.85 -38.21
N PRO A 235 16.44 0.20 -37.70
CA PRO A 235 16.60 1.43 -38.46
C PRO A 235 17.58 1.17 -39.60
N ALA A 236 17.08 0.86 -40.80
CA ALA A 236 17.82 1.13 -42.01
C ALA A 236 17.93 2.66 -42.11
N THR A 237 19.03 3.19 -41.59
CA THR A 237 19.49 4.56 -41.83
C THR A 237 19.72 4.73 -43.34
N GLY A 238 18.67 5.10 -44.06
CA GLY A 238 18.81 5.69 -45.38
C GLY A 238 19.50 7.03 -45.24
N ALA A 239 20.59 7.23 -45.99
CA ALA A 239 21.24 8.53 -46.10
C ALA A 239 20.23 9.61 -46.51
N PRO A 240 20.30 10.83 -45.95
CA PRO A 240 19.36 11.91 -46.25
C PRO A 240 19.52 12.35 -47.71
N GLY A 241 18.47 12.26 -48.53
CA GLY A 241 18.48 12.89 -49.86
C GLY A 241 17.69 12.21 -50.99
N VAL A 242 17.12 11.02 -50.78
CA VAL A 242 16.27 10.37 -51.80
C VAL A 242 14.83 10.26 -51.29
N PRO A 243 13.90 11.12 -51.75
CA PRO A 243 12.49 10.99 -51.41
C PRO A 243 11.93 9.76 -52.12
N GLY A 244 11.59 8.71 -51.35
CA GLY A 244 10.82 7.56 -51.87
C GLY A 244 11.29 6.16 -51.46
N ALA A 245 12.44 5.99 -50.80
CA ALA A 245 12.95 4.66 -50.43
C ALA A 245 12.50 4.13 -49.05
N ALA A 246 11.47 4.73 -48.46
CA ALA A 246 10.88 4.31 -47.19
C ALA A 246 9.36 4.14 -47.33
N ALA A 247 8.91 3.05 -47.94
CA ALA A 247 7.58 2.45 -47.71
C ALA A 247 7.32 1.32 -48.73
N GLY A 248 7.01 0.12 -48.24
CA GLY A 248 6.45 -0.96 -49.07
C GLY A 248 6.67 -2.38 -48.52
N GLY A 249 7.66 -2.56 -47.64
CA GLY A 249 8.04 -3.88 -47.10
C GLY A 249 7.71 -4.14 -45.63
N GLY A 250 7.25 -3.12 -44.89
CA GLY A 250 7.06 -3.20 -43.44
C GLY A 250 5.83 -4.05 -43.08
N ALA A 251 5.99 -4.93 -42.09
CA ALA A 251 4.86 -5.65 -41.54
C ALA A 251 4.11 -4.74 -40.57
N THR A 252 2.79 -4.62 -40.73
CA THR A 252 1.93 -3.87 -39.82
C THR A 252 1.22 -4.83 -38.88
N VAL A 253 1.34 -4.59 -37.57
CA VAL A 253 0.81 -5.40 -36.47
C VAL A 253 -0.14 -4.54 -35.67
N VAL A 254 -1.36 -5.03 -35.45
CA VAL A 254 -2.39 -4.35 -34.66
C VAL A 254 -2.92 -5.32 -33.62
N ALA A 255 -3.05 -4.88 -32.37
CA ALA A 255 -3.70 -5.66 -31.32
C ALA A 255 -5.22 -5.49 -31.36
N ASP A 256 -5.95 -6.60 -31.32
CA ASP A 256 -7.35 -6.64 -30.91
C ASP A 256 -7.41 -7.05 -29.44
N SER A 257 -7.63 -6.06 -28.56
CA SER A 257 -7.72 -6.26 -27.11
C SER A 257 -8.93 -7.09 -26.70
N ARG A 258 -10.02 -7.09 -27.49
CA ARG A 258 -11.26 -7.80 -27.14
C ARG A 258 -11.11 -9.31 -27.30
N SER A 259 -10.39 -9.76 -28.33
CA SER A 259 -10.16 -11.18 -28.60
C SER A 259 -8.79 -11.67 -28.15
N ASN A 260 -7.99 -10.81 -27.52
CA ASN A 260 -6.58 -11.04 -27.18
C ASN A 260 -5.80 -11.64 -28.37
N SER A 261 -5.92 -11.02 -29.55
CA SER A 261 -5.28 -11.49 -30.78
C SER A 261 -4.49 -10.38 -31.48
N LEU A 262 -3.47 -10.78 -32.24
CA LEU A 262 -2.66 -9.89 -33.07
C LEU A 262 -3.07 -10.07 -34.53
N LEU A 263 -3.46 -8.97 -35.17
CA LEU A 263 -3.64 -8.89 -36.61
C LEU A 263 -2.32 -8.50 -37.26
N ILE A 264 -1.82 -9.34 -38.16
CA ILE A 264 -0.53 -9.18 -38.82
C ILE A 264 -0.78 -9.06 -40.32
N ARG A 265 -0.22 -8.03 -40.94
CA ARG A 265 -0.18 -7.86 -42.39
C ARG A 265 1.27 -7.69 -42.80
N ALA A 266 1.77 -8.54 -43.69
CA ALA A 266 3.11 -8.43 -44.25
C ALA A 266 3.05 -8.62 -45.77
N SER A 267 3.88 -7.89 -46.51
CA SER A 267 3.97 -7.99 -47.97
C SER A 267 4.72 -9.23 -48.47
N ASN A 268 5.35 -9.99 -47.57
CA ASN A 268 6.07 -11.21 -47.89
C ASN A 268 5.64 -12.37 -46.96
N PRO A 269 5.22 -13.53 -47.52
CA PRO A 269 4.81 -14.69 -46.71
C PRO A 269 5.92 -15.24 -45.79
N SER A 270 7.19 -15.10 -46.18
CA SER A 270 8.32 -15.51 -45.31
C SER A 270 8.44 -14.65 -44.04
N ARG A 271 8.15 -13.35 -44.12
CA ARG A 271 8.15 -12.44 -42.97
C ARG A 271 6.98 -12.71 -42.03
N LEU A 272 5.83 -13.06 -42.59
CA LEU A 272 4.67 -13.46 -41.80
C LEU A 272 5.00 -14.71 -40.96
N ALA A 273 5.63 -15.72 -41.55
CA ALA A 273 6.05 -16.93 -40.83
C ALA A 273 7.08 -16.63 -39.72
N ALA A 274 8.03 -15.71 -39.95
CA ALA A 274 8.99 -15.29 -38.95
C ALA A 274 8.35 -14.55 -37.76
N LEU A 275 7.38 -13.67 -38.02
CA LEU A 275 6.61 -12.98 -36.99
C LEU A 275 5.79 -13.97 -36.16
N ARG A 276 5.15 -14.95 -36.81
CA ARG A 276 4.41 -16.02 -36.13
C ARG A 276 5.31 -16.85 -35.21
N ALA A 277 6.50 -17.21 -35.66
CA ALA A 277 7.46 -17.94 -34.82
C ALA A 277 7.93 -17.12 -33.61
N THR A 278 8.15 -15.81 -33.79
CA THR A 278 8.54 -14.90 -32.72
C THR A 278 7.42 -14.75 -31.69
N ILE A 279 6.18 -14.59 -32.15
CA ILE A 279 5.00 -14.54 -31.27
C ILE A 279 4.88 -15.83 -30.46
N ALA A 280 5.07 -17.00 -31.08
CA ALA A 280 5.03 -18.28 -30.38
C ALA A 280 6.17 -18.46 -29.34
N GLN A 281 7.31 -17.78 -29.51
CA GLN A 281 8.38 -17.77 -28.50
C GLN A 281 8.07 -16.82 -27.33
N LEU A 282 7.35 -15.72 -27.60
CA LEU A 282 6.98 -14.72 -26.60
C LEU A 282 5.71 -15.13 -25.81
N ASP A 283 4.79 -15.86 -26.42
CA ASP A 283 3.57 -16.38 -25.78
C ASP A 283 3.84 -17.68 -25.01
N ARG A 284 4.81 -17.63 -24.07
CA ARG A 284 5.13 -18.73 -23.15
C ARG A 284 4.60 -18.43 -21.75
N PRO A 285 4.21 -19.45 -20.97
CA PRO A 285 3.83 -19.25 -19.57
C PRO A 285 5.04 -18.71 -18.79
N SER A 286 4.93 -17.49 -18.25
CA SER A 286 5.99 -16.91 -17.43
C SER A 286 5.95 -17.55 -16.03
N PRO A 287 7.05 -18.22 -15.58
CA PRO A 287 7.09 -18.87 -14.27
C PRO A 287 7.30 -17.88 -13.10
N SER A 288 7.58 -16.59 -13.37
CA SER A 288 7.99 -15.61 -12.36
C SER A 288 6.91 -14.60 -11.95
N VAL A 289 5.71 -14.73 -12.52
CA VAL A 289 4.59 -13.86 -12.20
C VAL A 289 3.73 -14.60 -11.17
N GLY A 290 3.54 -14.02 -9.99
CA GLY A 290 2.72 -14.61 -8.94
C GLY A 290 1.29 -14.90 -9.44
N PRO A 291 0.46 -15.64 -8.65
CA PRO A 291 -0.89 -16.07 -9.05
C PRO A 291 -1.84 -14.96 -9.53
N GLY A 292 -1.48 -13.67 -9.38
CA GLY A 292 -2.24 -12.51 -9.83
C GLY A 292 -1.43 -11.42 -10.53
N GLY A 293 -0.28 -11.71 -11.15
CA GLY A 293 0.51 -10.66 -11.82
C GLY A 293 1.69 -10.12 -10.99
N ASN A 294 1.95 -8.81 -11.09
CA ASN A 294 2.91 -8.06 -10.26
C ASN A 294 2.41 -7.84 -8.81
N MET A 295 1.46 -8.64 -8.32
CA MET A 295 0.87 -8.52 -6.99
C MET A 295 1.31 -9.68 -6.09
N TRP A 296 1.81 -9.35 -4.91
CA TRP A 296 2.37 -10.27 -3.94
C TRP A 296 1.65 -10.10 -2.60
N VAL A 297 1.24 -11.20 -1.97
CA VAL A 297 0.64 -11.17 -0.62
C VAL A 297 1.67 -11.72 0.37
N VAL A 298 2.02 -10.92 1.36
CA VAL A 298 2.99 -11.26 2.41
C VAL A 298 2.28 -11.25 3.76
N HIS A 299 2.22 -12.41 4.41
CA HIS A 299 1.66 -12.55 5.76
C HIS A 299 2.74 -12.20 6.79
N LEU A 300 2.41 -11.34 7.74
CA LEU A 300 3.32 -10.93 8.81
C LEU A 300 3.15 -11.83 10.03
N LYS A 301 4.26 -12.18 10.68
CA LYS A 301 4.28 -13.08 11.84
C LYS A 301 4.23 -12.34 13.17
N ASN A 302 4.91 -11.19 13.27
CA ASN A 302 5.13 -10.46 14.51
C ASN A 302 4.67 -8.99 14.43
N ALA A 303 4.89 -8.34 13.29
CA ALA A 303 4.54 -6.93 13.08
C ALA A 303 3.06 -6.74 12.66
N ASP A 304 2.53 -5.55 12.95
CA ASP A 304 1.21 -5.11 12.50
C ASP A 304 1.31 -4.54 11.07
N ALA A 305 0.52 -5.10 10.15
CA ALA A 305 0.49 -4.74 8.74
C ALA A 305 0.22 -3.25 8.51
N THR A 306 -0.63 -2.61 9.33
CA THR A 306 -0.95 -1.19 9.16
C THR A 306 0.25 -0.30 9.44
N ARG A 307 0.97 -0.56 10.54
CA ARG A 307 2.18 0.17 10.92
C ARG A 307 3.35 -0.15 9.99
N LEU A 308 3.48 -1.39 9.53
CA LEU A 308 4.56 -1.77 8.63
C LEU A 308 4.37 -1.17 7.22
N ALA A 309 3.13 -1.14 6.71
CA ALA A 309 2.84 -0.54 5.41
C ALA A 309 3.21 0.95 5.35
N THR A 310 2.96 1.72 6.42
CA THR A 310 3.32 3.14 6.46
C THR A 310 4.84 3.34 6.45
N VAL A 311 5.58 2.53 7.22
CA VAL A 311 7.05 2.57 7.27
C VAL A 311 7.67 2.18 5.94
N VAL A 312 7.24 1.07 5.34
CA VAL A 312 7.81 0.59 4.07
C VAL A 312 7.41 1.53 2.92
N ARG A 313 6.18 2.07 2.91
CA ARG A 313 5.79 3.10 1.94
C ARG A 313 6.60 4.37 2.10
N ALA A 314 6.96 4.78 3.33
CA ALA A 314 7.85 5.92 3.54
C ALA A 314 9.28 5.64 3.04
N ALA A 315 9.80 4.42 3.26
CA ALA A 315 11.13 4.02 2.81
C ALA A 315 11.27 3.98 1.27
N PHE A 316 10.24 3.51 0.57
CA PHE A 316 10.28 3.33 -0.89
C PHE A 316 9.49 4.39 -1.68
N GLY A 317 8.67 5.21 -1.02
CA GLY A 317 7.92 6.31 -1.63
C GLY A 317 8.82 7.41 -2.21
N ALA A 318 10.05 7.54 -1.70
CA ALA A 318 11.07 8.42 -2.26
C ALA A 318 11.68 7.91 -3.57
N ILE A 319 11.59 6.60 -3.85
CA ILE A 319 12.21 5.97 -5.03
C ILE A 319 11.21 5.94 -6.22
N GLY A 320 9.90 6.06 -5.95
CA GLY A 320 8.85 6.10 -6.98
C GLY A 320 8.48 7.50 -7.50
N GLY A 321 9.17 8.56 -7.05
CA GLY A 321 8.80 9.96 -7.30
C GLY A 321 9.67 10.66 -8.34
N GLY A 322 9.79 10.10 -9.54
CA GLY A 322 10.49 10.70 -10.68
C GLY A 322 9.58 10.88 -11.88
N GLY A 323 8.80 11.98 -11.89
CA GLY A 323 8.20 12.56 -13.10
C GLY A 323 6.77 12.13 -13.45
N GLY A 324 5.87 13.12 -13.52
CA GLY A 324 4.57 13.01 -14.20
C GLY A 324 3.39 13.41 -13.32
N GLY A 325 2.93 14.65 -13.48
CA GLY A 325 1.93 15.29 -12.63
C GLY A 325 0.53 14.69 -12.65
N GLY A 326 -0.18 14.95 -11.55
CA GLY A 326 -1.61 14.69 -11.41
C GLY A 326 -2.05 14.75 -9.95
N ALA A 327 -3.00 15.64 -9.66
CA ALA A 327 -3.81 15.75 -8.44
C ALA A 327 -3.20 16.45 -7.20
N VAL A 328 -3.36 17.78 -7.16
CA VAL A 328 -3.99 18.41 -5.99
C VAL A 328 -5.48 18.51 -6.33
N GLY A 329 -6.20 17.41 -6.10
CA GLY A 329 -7.65 17.35 -6.12
C GLY A 329 -8.14 17.40 -4.69
N SER A 330 -8.50 18.60 -4.23
CA SER A 330 -9.28 18.79 -3.00
C SER A 330 -10.57 17.98 -3.09
N PRO A 331 -10.97 17.21 -2.06
CA PRO A 331 -12.27 16.57 -2.08
C PRO A 331 -13.34 17.65 -1.88
N ALA A 332 -14.15 17.88 -2.91
CA ALA A 332 -15.44 18.54 -2.77
C ALA A 332 -16.42 17.58 -2.07
N PRO A 333 -17.21 18.04 -1.07
CA PRO A 333 -18.20 17.21 -0.41
C PRO A 333 -19.44 17.04 -1.30
N GLY A 334 -19.84 15.79 -1.56
CA GLY A 334 -21.11 15.44 -2.18
C GLY A 334 -22.29 15.57 -1.19
N PRO A 335 -23.53 15.66 -1.70
CA PRO A 335 -24.66 16.27 -1.00
C PRO A 335 -25.25 15.35 0.08
N ALA A 336 -25.43 15.92 1.26
CA ALA A 336 -26.06 15.27 2.40
C ALA A 336 -27.58 15.11 2.17
N ALA A 337 -28.05 13.89 2.42
CA ALA A 337 -29.46 13.57 2.53
C ALA A 337 -30.09 14.29 3.73
N THR A 338 -31.26 14.85 3.47
CA THR A 338 -32.23 15.41 4.41
C THR A 338 -32.61 14.41 5.51
N THR A 339 -32.32 14.77 6.76
CA THR A 339 -33.08 14.31 7.93
C THR A 339 -33.40 15.49 8.85
N THR A 340 -34.64 15.47 9.29
CA THR A 340 -35.43 16.55 9.89
C THR A 340 -35.00 16.93 11.30
N THR A 341 -34.87 18.23 11.53
CA THR A 341 -34.83 18.90 12.84
C THR A 341 -36.13 18.68 13.62
N PRO A 342 -36.06 18.60 14.96
CA PRO A 342 -36.98 19.38 15.78
C PRO A 342 -36.22 20.43 16.58
N THR A 343 -36.80 21.62 16.51
CA THR A 343 -36.43 22.87 17.16
C THR A 343 -36.54 22.76 18.68
N GLY A 344 -35.59 23.32 19.44
CA GLY A 344 -35.69 23.41 20.90
C GLY A 344 -34.48 24.00 21.63
N THR A 345 -34.43 25.33 21.68
CA THR A 345 -34.04 26.18 22.83
C THR A 345 -32.59 26.18 23.38
N SER A 346 -32.00 27.38 23.32
CA SER A 346 -30.74 27.83 23.95
C SER A 346 -30.64 27.62 25.46
N GLY A 347 -29.43 27.31 25.95
CA GLY A 347 -29.03 27.59 27.33
C GLY A 347 -27.77 26.89 27.85
N LEU A 348 -26.64 27.60 27.77
CA LEU A 348 -25.50 27.63 28.73
C LEU A 348 -24.45 26.50 28.73
N GLY A 349 -23.18 26.96 28.78
CA GLY A 349 -21.95 26.21 28.63
C GLY A 349 -21.60 25.21 29.74
N GLY A 350 -20.63 24.35 29.42
CA GLY A 350 -20.00 23.43 30.35
C GLY A 350 -19.17 22.40 29.62
N GLY A 351 -17.85 22.60 29.59
CA GLY A 351 -16.90 21.62 29.07
C GLY A 351 -16.98 20.33 29.88
N LEU A 352 -17.25 19.22 29.19
CA LEU A 352 -17.10 17.88 29.73
C LEU A 352 -16.33 17.04 28.71
N SER A 353 -15.21 16.53 29.19
CA SER A 353 -14.29 15.62 28.54
C SER A 353 -15.03 14.37 28.06
N ALA A 354 -15.04 14.17 26.74
CA ALA A 354 -15.34 12.90 26.12
C ALA A 354 -14.19 11.93 26.41
N ALA A 355 -14.26 11.23 27.54
CA ALA A 355 -13.33 10.15 27.88
C ALA A 355 -14.05 9.04 28.66
N ALA A 356 -15.15 8.50 28.11
CA ALA A 356 -15.79 7.27 28.59
C ALA A 356 -16.74 6.69 27.52
N THR A 357 -16.23 6.45 26.32
CA THR A 357 -16.76 5.52 25.30
C THR A 357 -15.85 5.59 24.07
N ALA A 358 -14.57 5.26 24.25
CA ALA A 358 -13.81 4.77 23.11
C ALA A 358 -14.37 3.36 22.84
N SER A 359 -15.17 3.23 21.77
CA SER A 359 -15.50 1.95 21.18
C SER A 359 -14.21 1.13 21.05
N VAL A 360 -14.29 -0.18 21.34
CA VAL A 360 -13.28 -1.15 20.87
C VAL A 360 -12.98 -0.76 19.44
N THR A 361 -11.74 -0.32 19.21
CA THR A 361 -11.26 0.31 17.97
C THR A 361 -11.92 -0.33 16.78
N GLY A 362 -12.68 0.47 16.02
CA GLY A 362 -13.22 0.04 14.74
C GLY A 362 -12.10 -0.59 13.93
N ALA A 363 -12.38 -1.77 13.36
CA ALA A 363 -11.45 -2.51 12.53
C ALA A 363 -10.66 -1.53 11.66
N ALA A 364 -9.34 -1.54 11.81
CA ALA A 364 -8.47 -0.60 11.14
C ALA A 364 -8.84 -0.57 9.66
N GLN A 365 -9.22 0.61 9.16
CA GLN A 365 -9.61 0.76 7.76
C GLN A 365 -8.39 0.43 6.89
N PRO A 366 -8.52 -0.42 5.84
CA PRO A 366 -7.40 -0.76 4.99
C PRO A 366 -6.69 0.49 4.50
N SER A 367 -5.36 0.52 4.61
CA SER A 367 -4.56 1.63 4.11
C SER A 367 -4.52 1.56 2.59
N THR A 368 -5.49 2.19 1.94
CA THR A 368 -5.61 2.24 0.48
C THR A 368 -4.73 3.36 -0.07
N GLY A 369 -3.49 3.05 -0.44
CA GLY A 369 -2.61 4.01 -1.10
C GLY A 369 -1.27 3.43 -1.53
N GLY A 370 -0.90 3.64 -2.80
CA GLY A 370 0.40 3.24 -3.35
C GLY A 370 0.53 1.76 -3.70
N PHE A 371 1.77 1.34 -4.00
CA PHE A 371 2.12 -0.04 -4.36
C PHE A 371 2.19 -1.00 -3.16
N ILE A 372 1.89 -0.55 -1.93
CA ILE A 372 1.81 -1.38 -0.72
C ILE A 372 0.53 -1.02 0.03
N GLN A 373 -0.33 -2.01 0.22
CA GLN A 373 -1.58 -1.91 0.96
C GLN A 373 -1.56 -2.90 2.13
N ALA A 374 -2.12 -2.50 3.27
CA ALA A 374 -2.27 -3.38 4.42
C ALA A 374 -3.71 -3.90 4.50
N ASP A 375 -3.86 -5.19 4.71
CA ASP A 375 -5.10 -5.81 5.15
C ASP A 375 -5.02 -6.13 6.65
N PRO A 376 -5.71 -5.37 7.50
CA PRO A 376 -5.68 -5.59 8.95
C PRO A 376 -6.44 -6.83 9.38
N ALA A 377 -7.41 -7.32 8.59
CA ALA A 377 -8.20 -8.49 8.95
C ALA A 377 -7.38 -9.78 8.90
N THR A 378 -6.45 -9.88 7.94
CA THR A 378 -5.55 -11.04 7.77
C THR A 378 -4.13 -10.77 8.24
N ASN A 379 -3.84 -9.57 8.77
CA ASN A 379 -2.50 -9.08 9.11
C ASN A 379 -1.49 -9.34 7.97
N SER A 380 -1.86 -8.94 6.76
CA SER A 380 -1.04 -9.16 5.55
C SER A 380 -0.79 -7.86 4.78
N LEU A 381 0.31 -7.85 4.03
CA LEU A 381 0.68 -6.79 3.11
C LEU A 381 0.49 -7.25 1.68
N ILE A 382 -0.29 -6.47 0.92
CA ILE A 382 -0.48 -6.63 -0.52
C ILE A 382 0.48 -5.66 -1.21
N ILE A 383 1.45 -6.19 -1.95
CA ILE A 383 2.53 -5.45 -2.60
C ILE A 383 2.36 -5.57 -4.11
N THR A 384 2.12 -4.46 -4.80
CA THR A 384 1.96 -4.40 -6.25
C THR A 384 3.24 -3.83 -6.88
N ALA A 385 4.24 -4.67 -7.10
CA ALA A 385 5.58 -4.26 -7.55
C ALA A 385 6.21 -5.23 -8.55
N PRO A 386 7.04 -4.75 -9.50
CA PRO A 386 7.89 -5.62 -10.32
C PRO A 386 8.80 -6.50 -9.46
N GLU A 387 9.17 -7.69 -9.95
CA GLU A 387 9.95 -8.68 -9.21
C GLU A 387 11.23 -8.13 -8.54
N PRO A 388 12.05 -7.26 -9.18
CA PRO A 388 13.24 -6.70 -8.53
C PRO A 388 12.91 -5.84 -7.30
N LEU A 389 11.85 -5.04 -7.38
CA LEU A 389 11.42 -4.17 -6.28
C LEU A 389 10.77 -5.00 -5.16
N TYR A 390 9.98 -6.02 -5.50
CA TYR A 390 9.43 -6.95 -4.53
C TYR A 390 10.52 -7.64 -3.70
N LYS A 391 11.60 -8.13 -4.32
CA LYS A 391 12.72 -8.76 -3.59
C LYS A 391 13.37 -7.81 -2.57
N GLN A 392 13.53 -6.53 -2.92
CA GLN A 392 14.05 -5.51 -2.01
C GLN A 392 13.10 -5.25 -0.84
N VAL A 393 11.82 -5.05 -1.14
CA VAL A 393 10.78 -4.84 -0.12
C VAL A 393 10.67 -6.06 0.80
N ARG A 394 10.74 -7.27 0.25
CA ARG A 394 10.67 -8.53 1.01
C ARG A 394 11.83 -8.67 2.00
N ALA A 395 13.05 -8.37 1.58
CA ALA A 395 14.22 -8.41 2.44
C ALA A 395 14.11 -7.40 3.62
N LEU A 396 13.57 -6.21 3.36
CA LEU A 396 13.30 -5.23 4.43
C LEU A 396 12.21 -5.72 5.39
N ILE A 397 11.11 -6.27 4.85
CA ILE A 397 10.02 -6.83 5.68
C ILE A 397 10.55 -7.94 6.60
N ASP A 398 11.42 -8.83 6.10
CA ASP A 398 11.98 -9.91 6.93
C ASP A 398 12.87 -9.39 8.08
N GLN A 399 13.53 -8.24 7.91
CA GLN A 399 14.28 -7.60 8.99
C GLN A 399 13.37 -6.89 10.01
N LEU A 400 12.27 -6.30 9.54
CA LEU A 400 11.32 -5.56 10.39
C LEU A 400 10.32 -6.47 11.12
N ASP A 401 9.96 -7.62 10.54
CA ASP A 401 9.04 -8.61 11.11
C ASP A 401 9.73 -9.53 12.14
N SER A 402 10.47 -8.91 13.06
CA SER A 402 11.12 -9.61 14.18
C SER A 402 10.21 -9.65 15.41
N ARG A 403 10.45 -10.64 16.28
CA ARG A 403 9.71 -10.76 17.55
C ARG A 403 10.16 -9.65 18.49
N ARG A 404 9.22 -8.82 18.93
CA ARG A 404 9.46 -7.80 19.97
C ARG A 404 9.69 -8.47 21.32
N ALA A 405 10.71 -8.02 22.04
CA ALA A 405 10.93 -8.44 23.41
C ALA A 405 9.84 -7.86 24.33
N GLN A 406 9.57 -8.57 25.42
CA GLN A 406 8.67 -8.16 26.48
C GLN A 406 9.49 -7.74 27.69
N VAL A 407 8.98 -6.80 28.48
CA VAL A 407 9.59 -6.36 29.73
C VAL A 407 8.61 -6.64 30.86
N TYR A 408 9.06 -7.42 31.83
CA TYR A 408 8.40 -7.55 33.12
C TYR A 408 8.93 -6.46 34.05
N ILE A 409 8.04 -5.72 34.70
CA ILE A 409 8.39 -4.69 35.66
C ILE A 409 7.79 -5.04 36.99
N GLU A 410 8.64 -5.04 38.01
CA GLU A 410 8.28 -5.17 39.41
C GLU A 410 8.62 -3.85 40.10
N SER A 411 7.65 -3.22 40.75
CA SER A 411 7.90 -2.10 41.65
C SER A 411 7.67 -2.54 43.08
N LEU A 412 8.54 -2.12 44.00
CA LEU A 412 8.44 -2.39 45.42
C LEU A 412 8.33 -1.05 46.13
N ILE A 413 7.19 -0.82 46.77
CA ILE A 413 6.91 0.38 47.54
C ILE A 413 6.96 -0.02 49.01
N VAL A 414 7.84 0.61 49.77
CA VAL A 414 8.01 0.36 51.21
C VAL A 414 7.74 1.65 51.97
N GLU A 415 6.75 1.63 52.85
CA GLU A 415 6.41 2.74 53.73
C GLU A 415 6.50 2.29 55.19
N LEU A 416 7.35 2.96 55.95
CA LEU A 416 7.52 2.80 57.39
C LEU A 416 7.02 4.08 58.06
N ALA A 417 5.87 4.01 58.72
CA ALA A 417 5.28 5.13 59.45
C ALA A 417 5.30 4.84 60.95
N GLY A 418 5.73 5.81 61.74
CA GLY A 418 5.72 5.79 63.21
C GLY A 418 5.13 7.07 63.75
N ASN A 419 4.28 6.96 64.77
CA ASN A 419 3.72 8.08 65.52
C ASN A 419 3.83 7.79 67.01
N ASP A 420 4.73 8.49 67.69
CA ASP A 420 4.89 8.46 69.13
C ASP A 420 4.32 9.76 69.71
N ALA A 421 3.31 9.68 70.57
CA ALA A 421 2.79 10.85 71.28
C ALA A 421 2.82 10.63 72.79
N ALA A 422 3.11 11.70 73.54
CA ALA A 422 3.12 11.70 74.99
C ALA A 422 2.49 12.98 75.52
N GLU A 423 1.59 12.85 76.48
CA GLU A 423 0.90 13.94 77.15
C GLU A 423 1.07 13.82 78.66
N PHE A 424 1.35 14.96 79.29
CA PHE A 424 1.41 15.09 80.72
C PHE A 424 0.99 16.49 81.14
N GLY A 425 -0.02 16.62 82.00
CA GLY A 425 -0.41 17.93 82.48
C GLY A 425 -1.31 17.90 83.70
N PHE A 426 -1.28 19.02 84.42
CA PHE A 426 -2.20 19.29 85.53
C PHE A 426 -3.05 20.51 85.20
N GLN A 427 -4.32 20.44 85.55
CA GLN A 427 -5.25 21.55 85.49
C GLN A 427 -5.92 21.71 86.85
N TRP A 428 -6.20 22.97 87.19
CA TRP A 428 -6.78 23.37 88.46
C TRP A 428 -7.98 24.26 88.18
N GLN A 429 -9.07 24.07 88.89
CA GLN A 429 -10.25 24.91 88.79
C GLN A 429 -10.82 25.11 90.19
N GLY A 430 -11.06 26.35 90.54
CA GLY A 430 -11.63 26.71 91.83
C GLY A 430 -12.63 27.84 91.66
N LEU A 431 -13.82 27.63 92.20
CA LEU A 431 -14.73 28.73 92.51
C LEU A 431 -14.43 29.20 93.94
N LEU A 432 -14.14 30.49 94.10
CA LEU A 432 -13.98 31.19 95.37
C LEU A 432 -15.22 32.06 95.59
N GLY A 433 -16.06 31.63 96.52
CA GLY A 433 -17.32 32.28 96.91
C GLY A 433 -18.07 31.37 97.89
N GLN A 434 -18.96 31.93 98.70
CA GLN A 434 -19.82 31.14 99.59
C GLN A 434 -21.14 30.81 98.88
N SER A 435 -21.80 29.74 99.33
CA SER A 435 -23.09 29.33 98.79
C SER A 435 -24.13 30.43 99.06
N GLY A 436 -24.64 31.08 98.01
CA GLY A 436 -25.60 32.19 98.11
C GLY A 436 -25.06 33.57 97.67
N ASP A 437 -23.76 33.69 97.37
CA ASP A 437 -23.20 34.94 96.84
C ASP A 437 -23.64 35.21 95.39
N GLN A 438 -24.08 36.45 95.11
CA GLN A 438 -24.43 36.89 93.75
C GLN A 438 -23.19 37.05 92.84
N TYR A 439 -22.00 37.20 93.42
CA TYR A 439 -20.73 37.33 92.71
C TYR A 439 -19.73 36.31 93.23
N GLY A 440 -19.11 35.54 92.32
CA GLY A 440 -18.07 34.56 92.65
C GLY A 440 -16.83 34.76 91.79
N LEU A 441 -15.65 34.51 92.35
CA LEU A 441 -14.39 34.53 91.61
C LEU A 441 -14.06 33.11 91.12
N VAL A 442 -13.94 32.94 89.82
CA VAL A 442 -13.40 31.70 89.23
C VAL A 442 -11.90 31.90 88.99
N ALA A 443 -11.09 31.00 89.55
CA ALA A 443 -9.65 30.97 89.32
C ALA A 443 -9.23 29.55 88.91
N GLY A 444 -8.29 29.45 87.97
CA GLY A 444 -7.86 28.15 87.50
C GLY A 444 -6.91 28.21 86.32
N THR A 445 -6.43 27.04 85.95
CA THR A 445 -5.67 26.81 84.71
C THR A 445 -6.58 26.05 83.76
N ASN A 446 -6.66 26.55 82.53
CA ASN A 446 -7.48 25.95 81.49
C ASN A 446 -6.60 25.70 80.28
N TYR A 447 -6.15 24.45 80.12
CA TYR A 447 -5.33 24.06 78.98
C TYR A 447 -6.18 23.20 78.04
N LYS A 448 -6.29 23.63 76.78
CA LYS A 448 -6.89 22.81 75.74
C LYS A 448 -5.79 21.96 75.12
N GLN A 449 -5.79 20.67 75.44
CA GLN A 449 -4.82 19.73 74.90
C GLN A 449 -5.30 19.18 73.55
N PRO A 450 -4.39 18.88 72.60
CA PRO A 450 -4.74 18.09 71.43
C PRO A 450 -5.39 16.77 71.89
N GLY A 451 -6.58 16.43 71.39
CA GLY A 451 -7.22 15.15 71.72
C GLY A 451 -7.78 14.99 73.15
N GLY A 452 -8.01 16.07 73.90
CA GLY A 452 -8.70 15.99 75.20
C GLY A 452 -9.50 17.21 75.61
N PRO A 453 -10.56 17.02 76.43
CA PRO A 453 -11.37 18.12 76.96
C PRO A 453 -10.58 18.91 78.01
N SER A 454 -10.85 20.22 78.11
CA SER A 454 -10.29 21.04 79.19
C SER A 454 -11.05 20.79 80.51
N ILE A 455 -10.48 21.17 81.66
CA ILE A 455 -11.14 20.98 82.97
C ILE A 455 -12.53 21.64 83.03
N ILE A 456 -12.73 22.76 82.32
CA ILE A 456 -14.03 23.43 82.20
C ILE A 456 -15.01 22.57 81.39
N ASP A 457 -14.58 22.01 80.25
CA ASP A 457 -15.42 21.15 79.41
C ASP A 457 -15.89 19.90 80.17
N ILE A 458 -15.01 19.30 80.98
CA ILE A 458 -15.34 18.14 81.83
C ILE A 458 -16.39 18.52 82.88
N ASN A 459 -16.24 19.68 83.52
CA ASN A 459 -17.16 20.16 84.54
C ASN A 459 -18.53 20.53 83.99
N VAL A 460 -18.58 21.12 82.78
CA VAL A 460 -19.85 21.39 82.07
C VAL A 460 -20.54 20.08 81.68
N GLY A 461 -19.80 19.11 81.15
CA GLY A 461 -20.34 17.78 80.85
C GLY A 461 -20.85 17.06 82.09
N ALA A 462 -20.09 17.08 83.20
CA ALA A 462 -20.49 16.48 84.46
C ALA A 462 -21.80 17.08 85.00
N ALA A 463 -22.00 18.39 84.89
CA ALA A 463 -23.25 19.06 85.25
C ALA A 463 -24.44 18.63 84.36
N GLN A 464 -24.17 18.17 83.13
CA GLN A 464 -25.15 17.61 82.19
C GLN A 464 -25.29 16.07 82.31
N GLY A 465 -24.66 15.44 83.31
CA GLY A 465 -24.68 13.99 83.50
C GLY A 465 -23.80 13.20 82.53
N GLN A 466 -22.87 13.87 81.81
CA GLN A 466 -21.96 13.28 80.82
C GLN A 466 -20.50 13.56 81.18
N ILE A 467 -19.79 12.59 81.77
CA ILE A 467 -18.38 12.74 82.10
C ILE A 467 -17.52 12.20 80.95
N ASN A 468 -16.84 13.07 80.21
CA ASN A 468 -15.81 12.69 79.25
C ASN A 468 -14.47 13.24 79.72
N VAL A 469 -13.55 12.38 80.16
CA VAL A 469 -12.22 12.75 80.68
C VAL A 469 -11.10 12.58 79.66
N GLY A 470 -11.43 12.25 78.40
CA GLY A 470 -10.46 11.92 77.36
C GLY A 470 -9.69 10.62 77.62
N GLU A 471 -8.92 10.15 76.63
CA GLU A 471 -8.09 8.94 76.75
C GLU A 471 -6.87 9.16 77.67
N GLY A 472 -6.38 8.10 78.30
CA GLY A 472 -5.22 8.11 79.21
C GLY A 472 -5.56 7.88 80.69
N LEU A 473 -4.54 7.97 81.55
CA LEU A 473 -4.70 7.98 83.00
C LEU A 473 -5.13 9.38 83.44
N ASN A 474 -6.32 9.45 84.04
CA ASN A 474 -6.89 10.70 84.55
C ASN A 474 -7.08 10.58 86.06
N ILE A 475 -6.44 11.46 86.83
CA ILE A 475 -6.57 11.53 88.29
C ILE A 475 -7.18 12.88 88.63
N GLY A 476 -8.43 12.88 89.10
CA GLY A 476 -9.17 14.11 89.44
C GLY A 476 -9.39 14.29 90.94
N LEU A 477 -9.35 15.54 91.40
CA LEU A 477 -9.84 15.93 92.72
C LEU A 477 -11.23 16.54 92.56
N LEU A 478 -12.20 16.06 93.33
CA LEU A 478 -13.60 16.52 93.27
C LEU A 478 -13.90 17.50 94.41
N LYS A 479 -14.70 18.53 94.12
CA LYS A 479 -15.24 19.47 95.11
C LYS A 479 -16.67 19.85 94.76
N ALA A 480 -17.55 19.76 95.75
CA ALA A 480 -18.95 20.15 95.62
C ALA A 480 -19.12 21.65 95.90
N TYR A 481 -19.80 22.34 95.00
CA TYR A 481 -20.22 23.74 95.16
C TYR A 481 -21.74 23.81 95.01
N ASN A 482 -22.44 24.22 96.06
CA ASN A 482 -23.91 24.33 96.08
C ASN A 482 -24.64 23.06 95.57
N GLY A 483 -24.17 21.88 95.98
CA GLY A 483 -24.73 20.59 95.58
C GLY A 483 -24.26 20.04 94.22
N ILE A 484 -23.52 20.83 93.42
CA ILE A 484 -22.96 20.40 92.13
C ILE A 484 -21.52 19.93 92.34
N ILE A 485 -21.24 18.66 92.01
CA ILE A 485 -19.89 18.08 92.09
C ILE A 485 -19.10 18.52 90.86
N SER A 486 -17.97 19.20 91.08
CA SER A 486 -17.05 19.63 90.02
C SER A 486 -15.63 19.12 90.30
N LEU A 487 -14.85 18.88 89.25
CA LEU A 487 -13.41 18.69 89.32
C LEU A 487 -12.74 20.01 89.75
N ALA A 488 -12.07 19.96 90.88
CA ALA A 488 -11.20 21.03 91.37
C ALA A 488 -9.77 20.93 90.81
N ALA A 489 -9.33 19.71 90.46
CA ALA A 489 -8.05 19.48 89.81
C ALA A 489 -8.13 18.21 88.94
N ILE A 490 -7.29 18.14 87.91
CA ILE A 490 -7.07 16.92 87.13
C ILE A 490 -5.62 16.81 86.68
N ALA A 491 -5.04 15.64 86.86
CA ALA A 491 -3.80 15.21 86.24
C ALA A 491 -4.12 14.26 85.09
N ARG A 492 -3.54 14.51 83.92
CA ARG A 492 -3.71 13.68 82.74
C ARG A 492 -2.35 13.19 82.25
N MET A 493 -2.27 11.89 81.98
CA MET A 493 -1.07 11.23 81.49
C MET A 493 -1.44 10.23 80.40
N LEU A 494 -0.78 10.33 79.24
CA LEU A 494 -0.99 9.40 78.13
C LEU A 494 0.31 9.25 77.34
N GLN A 495 0.64 8.03 76.92
CA GLN A 495 1.66 7.80 75.91
C GLN A 495 1.12 6.80 74.89
N THR A 496 1.19 7.14 73.61
CA THR A 496 0.75 6.30 72.49
C THR A 496 1.91 6.08 71.53
N GLN A 497 1.98 4.88 70.96
CA GLN A 497 2.94 4.51 69.94
C GLN A 497 2.20 3.75 68.85
N ALA A 498 2.22 4.26 67.62
CA ALA A 498 1.62 3.63 66.46
C ALA A 498 2.68 3.42 65.39
N ASN A 499 2.96 2.17 65.04
CA ASN A 499 3.92 1.80 64.00
C ASN A 499 3.21 1.03 62.89
N ALA A 500 3.50 1.38 61.64
CA ALA A 500 2.98 0.73 60.46
C ALA A 500 4.11 0.45 59.46
N ASN A 501 4.09 -0.76 58.88
CA ASN A 501 4.97 -1.16 57.80
C ASN A 501 4.11 -1.64 56.63
N ILE A 502 4.20 -0.95 55.51
CA ILE A 502 3.42 -1.22 54.31
C ILE A 502 4.39 -1.60 53.20
N VAL A 503 4.18 -2.79 52.63
CA VAL A 503 4.92 -3.28 51.47
C VAL A 503 3.93 -3.56 50.36
N SER A 504 4.11 -2.91 49.21
CA SER A 504 3.29 -3.13 48.02
C SER A 504 4.19 -3.50 46.84
N THR A 505 3.88 -4.61 46.16
CA THR A 505 4.65 -5.11 45.02
C THR A 505 3.81 -5.18 43.74
N PRO A 506 3.37 -4.05 43.16
CA PRO A 506 2.70 -4.08 41.86
C PRO A 506 3.68 -4.58 40.78
N ASN A 507 3.19 -5.47 39.93
CA ASN A 507 3.94 -5.99 38.80
C ASN A 507 3.09 -5.99 37.52
N LEU A 508 3.75 -5.88 36.37
CA LEU A 508 3.11 -5.94 35.06
C LEU A 508 4.10 -6.41 34.00
N ILE A 509 3.57 -6.88 32.87
CA ILE A 509 4.33 -7.23 31.67
C ILE A 509 3.84 -6.35 30.51
N THR A 510 4.76 -5.88 29.67
CA THR A 510 4.41 -5.11 28.47
C THR A 510 5.39 -5.40 27.34
N LEU A 511 5.01 -5.09 26.11
CA LEU A 511 5.91 -5.11 24.96
C LEU A 511 6.88 -3.93 25.03
N ASP A 512 8.07 -4.11 24.48
CA ASP A 512 9.00 -3.00 24.26
C ASP A 512 8.33 -1.86 23.48
N ASN A 513 8.51 -0.61 23.91
CA ASN A 513 7.88 0.60 23.37
C ASN A 513 6.35 0.71 23.53
N GLU A 514 5.69 -0.20 24.26
CA GLU A 514 4.24 -0.18 24.51
C GLU A 514 3.94 0.25 25.96
N GLU A 515 2.98 1.15 26.14
CA GLU A 515 2.57 1.61 27.46
C GLU A 515 1.64 0.57 28.13
N ALA A 516 1.90 0.28 29.41
CA ALA A 516 1.04 -0.54 30.24
C ALA A 516 0.68 0.18 31.53
N LYS A 517 -0.52 -0.08 32.04
CA LYS A 517 -1.07 0.50 33.27
C LYS A 517 -1.73 -0.58 34.12
N ILE A 518 -1.41 -0.59 35.41
CA ILE A 518 -2.10 -1.38 36.44
C ILE A 518 -2.63 -0.42 37.50
N VAL A 519 -3.89 -0.63 37.91
CA VAL A 519 -4.54 0.10 39.00
C VAL A 519 -5.05 -0.94 40.00
N VAL A 520 -4.62 -0.84 41.25
CA VAL A 520 -5.05 -1.69 42.35
C VAL A 520 -5.56 -0.78 43.46
N GLY A 521 -6.87 -0.81 43.71
CA GLY A 521 -7.46 0.14 44.65
C GLY A 521 -8.97 0.03 44.77
N GLU A 522 -9.55 1.00 45.45
CA GLU A 522 -10.98 1.17 45.65
C GLU A 522 -11.48 2.38 44.86
N ASN A 523 -12.75 2.34 44.46
CA ASN A 523 -13.39 3.45 43.75
C ASN A 523 -14.32 4.22 44.71
N VAL A 524 -13.84 5.36 45.21
CA VAL A 524 -14.47 6.11 46.31
C VAL A 524 -15.28 7.29 45.76
N PRO A 525 -16.50 7.55 46.29
CA PRO A 525 -17.31 8.69 45.88
C PRO A 525 -16.87 9.99 46.55
N PHE A 526 -16.74 11.05 45.75
CA PHE A 526 -16.49 12.43 46.17
C PHE A 526 -17.68 13.29 45.79
N ILE A 527 -18.19 14.08 46.73
CA ILE A 527 -19.31 15.00 46.46
C ILE A 527 -18.74 16.27 45.83
N THR A 528 -19.08 16.54 44.57
CA THR A 528 -18.58 17.71 43.82
C THR A 528 -19.52 18.91 43.87
N GLY A 529 -20.76 18.70 44.33
CA GLY A 529 -21.73 19.77 44.56
C GLY A 529 -22.87 19.30 45.46
N GLN A 530 -23.45 20.24 46.22
CA GLN A 530 -24.69 20.01 46.98
C GLN A 530 -25.63 21.20 46.81
N PHE A 531 -26.92 20.94 46.55
CA PHE A 531 -27.97 21.97 46.56
C PHE A 531 -29.01 21.63 47.62
N THR A 532 -29.11 22.47 48.65
CA THR A 532 -30.18 22.41 49.66
C THR A 532 -31.31 23.33 49.23
N ASN A 533 -32.51 22.79 48.99
CA ASN A 533 -33.69 23.64 48.88
C ASN A 533 -34.12 24.05 50.29
N THR A 534 -33.91 25.32 50.67
CA THR A 534 -34.36 25.85 51.97
C THR A 534 -35.87 26.09 51.92
N GLY A 535 -36.64 25.01 52.05
CA GLY A 535 -38.04 25.08 52.44
C GLY A 535 -38.14 25.47 53.92
N THR A 536 -39.19 26.23 54.24
CA THR A 536 -39.55 26.87 55.52
C THR A 536 -39.07 26.12 56.78
N ALA A 537 -38.63 26.91 57.77
CA ALA A 537 -38.09 26.49 59.07
C ALA A 537 -38.84 25.27 59.68
N GLY A 538 -38.14 24.14 59.79
CA GLY A 538 -38.60 22.94 60.52
C GLY A 538 -38.66 21.64 59.71
N ALA A 539 -38.48 21.65 58.39
CA ALA A 539 -38.42 20.42 57.58
C ALA A 539 -36.99 19.90 57.40
N ALA A 540 -36.79 18.58 57.46
CA ALA A 540 -35.49 17.94 57.20
C ALA A 540 -35.02 18.25 55.78
N VAL A 541 -34.02 19.13 55.66
CA VAL A 541 -33.40 19.51 54.38
C VAL A 541 -32.55 18.35 53.90
N ASN A 542 -33.01 17.63 52.88
CA ASN A 542 -32.22 16.58 52.23
C ASN A 542 -31.54 17.16 50.97
N PRO A 543 -30.23 17.50 51.01
CA PRO A 543 -29.53 18.09 49.87
C PRO A 543 -29.44 17.11 48.69
N PHE A 544 -29.68 17.59 47.47
CA PHE A 544 -29.23 16.88 46.28
C PHE A 544 -27.71 16.97 46.19
N GLN A 545 -27.01 15.83 46.16
CA GLN A 545 -25.55 15.77 46.06
C GLN A 545 -25.13 15.18 44.70
N THR A 546 -24.24 15.87 44.00
CA THR A 546 -23.57 15.36 42.80
C THR A 546 -22.32 14.59 43.22
N ILE A 547 -22.19 13.34 42.79
CA ILE A 547 -21.10 12.45 43.19
C ILE A 547 -20.21 12.14 41.98
N GLU A 548 -18.91 12.38 42.11
CA GLU A 548 -17.85 11.95 41.21
C GLU A 548 -17.12 10.76 41.83
N ARG A 549 -16.83 9.72 41.05
CA ARG A 549 -16.07 8.54 41.51
C ARG A 549 -14.58 8.71 41.19
N LYS A 550 -13.71 8.48 42.16
CA LYS A 550 -12.25 8.51 41.96
C LYS A 550 -11.60 7.23 42.46
N ASP A 551 -10.65 6.72 41.69
CA ASP A 551 -9.86 5.55 42.08
C ASP A 551 -8.78 5.98 43.08
N VAL A 552 -8.73 5.30 44.23
CA VAL A 552 -7.71 5.47 45.26
C VAL A 552 -7.01 4.14 45.47
N GLY A 553 -5.68 4.14 45.40
CA GLY A 553 -4.88 2.94 45.55
C GLY A 553 -3.52 3.08 44.90
N VAL A 554 -2.93 1.98 44.49
CA VAL A 554 -1.64 1.93 43.78
C VAL A 554 -1.91 1.94 42.28
N THR A 555 -1.44 2.97 41.60
CA THR A 555 -1.42 3.04 40.13
C THR A 555 0.01 3.04 39.65
N LEU A 556 0.35 2.12 38.75
CA LEU A 556 1.63 2.09 38.05
C LEU A 556 1.37 2.14 36.55
N ARG A 557 1.96 3.12 35.88
CA ARG A 557 1.90 3.32 34.44
C ARG A 557 3.32 3.45 33.91
N ILE A 558 3.64 2.66 32.90
CA ILE A 558 5.02 2.54 32.44
C ILE A 558 5.08 2.31 30.93
N ARG A 559 6.08 2.92 30.31
CA ARG A 559 6.47 2.65 28.92
C ARG A 559 7.96 2.31 28.88
N PRO A 560 8.33 1.02 28.73
CA PRO A 560 9.73 0.63 28.63
C PRO A 560 10.23 0.75 27.19
N GLN A 561 11.53 0.96 27.06
CA GLN A 561 12.30 0.93 25.83
C GLN A 561 13.61 0.20 26.09
N ILE A 562 13.86 -0.89 25.37
CA ILE A 562 15.07 -1.70 25.53
C ILE A 562 16.18 -1.12 24.64
N GLY A 563 17.33 -0.81 25.25
CA GLY A 563 18.55 -0.45 24.55
C GLY A 563 19.33 -1.67 24.07
N GLU A 564 20.24 -1.47 23.12
CA GLU A 564 21.04 -2.54 22.52
C GLU A 564 21.86 -3.32 23.57
N GLY A 565 22.41 -2.61 24.57
CA GLY A 565 23.18 -3.20 25.68
C GLY A 565 22.36 -3.87 26.79
N GLY A 566 21.04 -4.04 26.62
CA GLY A 566 20.17 -4.63 27.65
C GLY A 566 19.67 -3.67 28.73
N ALA A 567 20.16 -2.42 28.73
CA ALA A 567 19.61 -1.36 29.56
C ALA A 567 18.18 -1.01 29.14
N VAL A 568 17.26 -0.93 30.10
CA VAL A 568 15.85 -0.60 29.88
C VAL A 568 15.61 0.84 30.33
N ARG A 569 15.28 1.71 29.37
CA ARG A 569 14.79 3.05 29.64
C ARG A 569 13.29 3.01 29.87
N MET A 570 12.80 3.59 30.94
CA MET A 570 11.39 3.53 31.30
C MET A 570 10.88 4.92 31.63
N THR A 571 9.78 5.32 31.02
CA THR A 571 8.98 6.45 31.50
C THR A 571 7.96 5.89 32.48
N VAL A 572 8.10 6.26 33.75
CA VAL A 572 7.36 5.71 34.88
C VAL A 572 6.49 6.80 35.49
N PHE A 573 5.22 6.47 35.71
CA PHE A 573 4.30 7.22 36.54
C PHE A 573 3.76 6.26 37.60
N GLN A 574 4.11 6.52 38.86
CA GLN A 574 3.68 5.72 40.01
C GLN A 574 2.92 6.62 40.98
N GLU A 575 1.76 6.17 41.41
CA GLU A 575 0.92 6.86 42.37
C GLU A 575 0.47 5.86 43.45
N GLN A 576 0.51 6.30 44.70
CA GLN A 576 -0.06 5.62 45.86
C GLN A 576 -1.03 6.59 46.53
N SER A 577 -2.29 6.20 46.57
CA SER A 577 -3.37 6.96 47.19
C SER A 577 -4.08 6.10 48.23
N SER A 578 -4.41 6.68 49.39
CA SER A 578 -5.15 5.99 50.46
C SER A 578 -6.18 6.90 51.11
N VAL A 579 -7.31 6.33 51.49
CA VAL A 579 -8.41 7.05 52.14
C VAL A 579 -8.05 7.30 53.60
N LYS A 580 -8.19 8.54 54.06
CA LYS A 580 -8.06 8.89 55.48
C LYS A 580 -9.40 8.63 56.17
N ALA A 581 -9.36 7.91 57.30
CA ALA A 581 -10.54 7.63 58.12
C ALA A 581 -11.16 8.90 58.73
N ASP A 582 -10.35 9.94 58.96
CA ASP A 582 -10.81 11.19 59.53
C ASP A 582 -11.27 12.17 58.43
N THR A 583 -12.51 12.65 58.56
CA THR A 583 -13.01 13.81 57.79
C THR A 583 -12.49 15.10 58.42
N ALA A 584 -12.20 16.12 57.61
CA ALA A 584 -11.76 17.41 58.14
C ALA A 584 -12.87 18.06 58.99
N ALA A 585 -12.48 18.78 60.05
CA ALA A 585 -13.44 19.48 60.90
C ALA A 585 -14.28 20.47 60.07
N GLY A 586 -15.61 20.37 60.16
CA GLY A 586 -16.56 21.20 59.39
C GLY A 586 -16.95 20.65 58.01
N THR A 587 -16.45 19.47 57.61
CA THR A 587 -16.73 18.88 56.29
C THR A 587 -17.42 17.51 56.37
N THR A 588 -18.24 17.26 57.39
CA THR A 588 -18.99 16.00 57.59
C THR A 588 -19.85 15.60 56.37
N ASN A 589 -20.15 16.55 55.48
CA ASN A 589 -20.89 16.34 54.22
C ASN A 589 -20.02 16.31 52.94
N ALA A 590 -18.68 16.43 53.01
CA ALA A 590 -17.80 16.59 51.84
C ALA A 590 -17.11 15.30 51.35
N GLY A 591 -17.43 14.16 51.93
CA GLY A 591 -16.79 12.88 51.60
C GLY A 591 -15.43 12.68 52.29
N PRO A 592 -14.81 11.50 52.11
CA PRO A 592 -13.56 11.16 52.78
C PRO A 592 -12.36 11.91 52.19
N SER A 593 -11.38 12.28 53.02
CA SER A 593 -10.12 12.86 52.53
C SER A 593 -9.15 11.75 52.10
N THR A 594 -8.23 12.02 51.15
CA THR A 594 -7.29 11.02 50.61
C THR A 594 -5.86 11.56 50.68
N THR A 595 -4.91 10.72 51.10
CA THR A 595 -3.48 11.02 50.95
C THR A 595 -3.00 10.51 49.61
N LYS A 596 -2.21 11.31 48.89
CA LYS A 596 -1.72 10.98 47.55
C LYS A 596 -0.22 11.24 47.47
N ARG A 597 0.52 10.24 46.98
CA ARG A 597 1.96 10.31 46.74
C ARG A 597 2.20 9.87 45.30
N SER A 598 2.89 10.69 44.51
CA SER A 598 3.12 10.40 43.10
C SER A 598 4.54 10.72 42.69
N ILE A 599 5.11 9.86 41.83
CA ILE A 599 6.43 10.00 41.24
C ILE A 599 6.28 9.84 39.73
N GLU A 600 6.77 10.81 38.97
CA GLU A 600 6.83 10.76 37.50
C GLU A 600 8.26 11.05 37.05
N GLY A 601 8.79 10.22 36.15
CA GLY A 601 10.14 10.43 35.63
C GLY A 601 10.56 9.40 34.60
N THR A 602 11.69 9.66 33.96
CA THR A 602 12.33 8.72 33.04
C THR A 602 13.62 8.22 33.66
N VAL A 603 13.78 6.90 33.76
CA VAL A 603 14.96 6.25 34.34
C VAL A 603 15.52 5.21 33.37
N THR A 604 16.81 4.88 33.51
CA THR A 604 17.44 3.78 32.78
C THR A 604 18.01 2.80 33.80
N VAL A 605 17.70 1.52 33.64
CA VAL A 605 18.09 0.45 34.58
C VAL A 605 18.55 -0.75 33.77
N ASP A 606 19.64 -1.40 34.19
CA ASP A 606 20.09 -2.62 33.54
C ASP A 606 19.14 -3.80 33.81
N ASP A 607 19.13 -4.77 32.90
CA ASP A 607 18.29 -5.96 33.01
C ASP A 607 18.50 -6.70 34.34
N GLY A 608 17.42 -6.94 35.07
CA GLY A 608 17.41 -7.65 36.35
C GLY A 608 17.92 -6.86 37.54
N GLN A 609 18.43 -5.63 37.37
CA GLN A 609 18.89 -4.78 38.47
C GLN A 609 17.76 -4.00 39.12
N ILE A 610 17.94 -3.64 40.40
CA ILE A 610 16.98 -2.84 41.16
C ILE A 610 17.49 -1.40 41.19
N LEU A 611 16.63 -0.45 40.79
CA LEU A 611 16.85 0.98 40.94
C LEU A 611 15.91 1.55 42.01
N VAL A 612 16.41 2.47 42.83
CA VAL A 612 15.57 3.33 43.67
C VAL A 612 15.03 4.47 42.81
N LEU A 613 13.72 4.46 42.56
CA LEU A 613 13.05 5.52 41.80
C LEU A 613 12.99 6.83 42.59
N GLY A 614 12.80 6.73 43.90
CA GLY A 614 12.76 7.88 44.81
C GLY A 614 12.32 7.49 46.22
N GLY A 615 12.21 8.49 47.09
CA GLY A 615 11.74 8.30 48.45
C GLY A 615 11.50 9.62 49.19
N LEU A 616 10.83 9.54 50.32
CA LEU A 616 10.59 10.65 51.24
C LEU A 616 10.91 10.19 52.66
N ILE A 617 11.73 10.96 53.37
CA ILE A 617 11.91 10.80 54.81
C ILE A 617 11.40 12.08 55.46
N GLU A 618 10.28 11.96 56.18
CA GLU A 618 9.72 13.03 57.00
C GLU A 618 9.91 12.68 58.47
N ASP A 619 10.49 13.60 59.25
CA ASP A 619 10.50 13.54 60.72
C ASP A 619 9.94 14.87 61.23
N ARG A 620 8.78 14.78 61.88
CA ARG A 620 8.03 15.92 62.40
C ARG A 620 7.97 15.78 63.91
N TYR A 621 8.52 16.78 64.60
CA TYR A 621 8.46 16.88 66.05
C TYR A 621 7.63 18.10 66.45
N ILE A 622 6.52 17.86 67.16
CA ILE A 622 5.64 18.89 67.69
C ILE A 622 5.76 18.84 69.22
N ASN A 623 6.10 19.98 69.84
CA ASN A 623 6.07 20.11 71.30
C ASN A 623 5.21 21.32 71.67
N ILE A 624 4.09 21.06 72.32
CA ILE A 624 3.16 22.06 72.81
C ILE A 624 3.30 22.10 74.34
N LYS A 625 3.76 23.24 74.85
CA LYS A 625 3.93 23.47 76.29
C LYS A 625 3.13 24.69 76.73
N SER A 626 2.10 24.46 77.52
CA SER A 626 1.29 25.48 78.18
C SER A 626 1.67 25.54 79.66
N LYS A 627 1.87 26.74 80.22
CA LYS A 627 2.24 26.90 81.63
C LYS A 627 1.72 28.20 82.21
N VAL A 628 1.54 28.25 83.53
CA VAL A 628 1.35 29.52 84.24
C VAL A 628 2.69 30.26 84.31
N PRO A 629 2.77 31.55 83.90
CA PRO A 629 3.97 32.36 84.10
C PRO A 629 4.38 32.38 85.59
N LEU A 630 5.69 32.44 85.89
CA LEU A 630 6.27 32.26 87.24
C LEU A 630 6.11 30.86 87.83
N LEU A 631 4.86 30.43 88.11
CA LEU A 631 4.59 29.19 88.86
C LEU A 631 5.01 27.93 88.09
N GLY A 632 4.87 27.92 86.76
CA GLY A 632 5.30 26.81 85.91
C GLY A 632 6.81 26.69 85.72
N ASP A 633 7.59 27.70 86.15
CA ASP A 633 9.05 27.76 86.02
C ASP A 633 9.80 27.35 87.31
N LEU A 634 9.07 27.09 88.40
CA LEU A 634 9.67 26.58 89.64
C LEU A 634 10.26 25.17 89.42
N PRO A 635 11.47 24.89 89.94
CA PRO A 635 12.03 23.55 89.92
C PRO A 635 11.15 22.61 90.75
N VAL A 636 10.94 21.38 90.27
CA VAL A 636 10.11 20.32 90.88
C VAL A 636 8.61 20.64 90.90
N LEU A 637 8.18 21.76 91.49
CA LEU A 637 6.77 22.13 91.67
C LEU A 637 6.11 22.70 90.40
N GLY A 638 6.90 23.25 89.47
CA GLY A 638 6.37 23.82 88.23
C GLY A 638 5.68 22.80 87.31
N ALA A 639 5.94 21.50 87.51
CA ALA A 639 5.24 20.43 86.80
C ALA A 639 3.73 20.42 87.08
N LEU A 640 3.30 20.86 88.27
CA LEU A 640 1.89 20.95 88.66
C LEU A 640 1.16 22.13 87.99
N PHE A 641 1.88 23.08 87.40
CA PHE A 641 1.32 24.30 86.79
C PHE A 641 1.59 24.38 85.29
N ARG A 642 1.84 23.24 84.65
CA ARG A 642 2.07 23.14 83.22
C ARG A 642 1.39 21.91 82.62
N SER A 643 1.16 22.00 81.33
CA SER A 643 0.66 20.94 80.46
C SER A 643 1.59 20.85 79.25
N GLU A 644 2.09 19.65 78.97
CA GLU A 644 3.02 19.38 77.89
C GLU A 644 2.49 18.22 77.04
N SER A 645 2.52 18.41 75.72
CA SER A 645 2.20 17.41 74.72
C SER A 645 3.35 17.37 73.72
N ARG A 646 3.91 16.17 73.52
CA ARG A 646 4.99 15.92 72.57
C ARG A 646 4.51 14.87 71.58
N GLU A 647 4.70 15.14 70.30
CA GLU A 647 4.39 14.23 69.21
C GLU A 647 5.60 14.14 68.29
N ARG A 648 6.04 12.92 67.99
CA ARG A 648 7.05 12.64 66.97
C ARG A 648 6.44 11.72 65.93
N ARG A 649 6.32 12.25 64.71
CA ARG A 649 5.83 11.51 63.56
C ARG A 649 6.97 11.31 62.57
N ARG A 650 7.32 10.06 62.29
CA ARG A 650 8.34 9.68 61.31
C ARG A 650 7.69 8.90 60.18
N THR A 651 8.05 9.21 58.94
CA THR A 651 7.57 8.49 57.76
C THR A 651 8.73 8.31 56.79
N ASN A 652 9.09 7.06 56.49
CA ASN A 652 10.06 6.73 55.47
C ASN A 652 9.35 6.00 54.33
N LEU A 653 9.37 6.59 53.14
CA LEU A 653 8.87 5.99 51.91
C LEU A 653 10.04 5.78 50.97
N VAL A 654 10.16 4.59 50.40
CA VAL A 654 11.10 4.29 49.33
C VAL A 654 10.39 3.48 48.26
N VAL A 655 10.63 3.84 47.00
CA VAL A 655 10.08 3.15 45.83
C VAL A 655 11.23 2.57 45.03
N PHE A 656 11.22 1.26 44.86
CA PHE A 656 12.16 0.52 44.03
C PHE A 656 11.48 0.05 42.75
N LEU A 657 12.28 -0.16 41.71
CA LEU A 657 11.83 -0.67 40.43
C LEU A 657 12.88 -1.62 39.85
N ARG A 658 12.42 -2.75 39.34
CA ARG A 658 13.24 -3.79 38.73
C ARG A 658 12.63 -4.21 37.38
N PRO A 659 13.28 -3.92 36.24
CA PRO A 659 12.89 -4.49 34.96
C PRO A 659 13.57 -5.85 34.72
N ILE A 660 12.88 -6.75 34.03
CA ILE A 660 13.41 -8.01 33.53
C ILE A 660 13.01 -8.15 32.06
N VAL A 661 13.99 -8.32 31.18
CA VAL A 661 13.77 -8.43 29.73
C VAL A 661 13.59 -9.89 29.32
N MET A 662 12.50 -10.18 28.62
CA MET A 662 12.18 -11.49 28.06
C MET A 662 12.18 -11.41 26.53
N ARG A 663 13.26 -11.90 25.91
CA ARG A 663 13.42 -11.91 24.44
C ARG A 663 12.73 -13.11 23.80
N ASP A 664 12.79 -14.27 24.45
CA ASP A 664 12.33 -15.55 23.91
C ASP A 664 11.08 -16.09 24.61
N ALA A 665 10.34 -16.97 23.92
CA ALA A 665 9.13 -17.57 24.47
C ALA A 665 9.46 -18.53 25.63
N GLU A 666 10.62 -19.20 25.56
CA GLU A 666 11.12 -20.06 26.62
C GLU A 666 11.43 -19.28 27.90
N SER A 667 12.10 -18.12 27.79
CA SER A 667 12.39 -17.25 28.94
C SER A 667 11.10 -16.75 29.60
N ALA A 668 10.11 -16.32 28.81
CA ALA A 668 8.81 -15.92 29.32
C ALA A 668 8.06 -17.08 30.00
N GLY A 669 8.12 -18.28 29.41
CA GLY A 669 7.53 -19.49 29.97
C GLY A 669 8.17 -19.92 31.30
N ARG A 670 9.51 -19.91 31.37
CA ARG A 670 10.26 -20.20 32.60
C ARG A 670 9.94 -19.19 33.71
N PHE A 671 9.95 -17.90 33.39
CA PHE A 671 9.63 -16.85 34.35
C PHE A 671 8.19 -16.97 34.88
N SER A 672 7.23 -17.25 34.00
CA SER A 672 5.83 -17.44 34.39
C SER A 672 5.65 -18.69 35.26
N ALA A 673 6.33 -19.79 34.94
CA ALA A 673 6.30 -21.03 35.72
C ALA A 673 6.91 -20.84 37.12
N ASP A 674 8.05 -20.14 37.23
CA ASP A 674 8.69 -19.82 38.50
C ASP A 674 7.76 -18.97 39.40
N ARG A 675 7.11 -17.93 38.84
CA ARG A 675 6.13 -17.12 39.59
C ARG A 675 4.90 -17.91 39.98
N TYR A 676 4.44 -18.81 39.14
CA TYR A 676 3.32 -19.69 39.46
C TYR A 676 3.64 -20.60 40.65
N GLU A 677 4.80 -21.25 40.64
CA GLU A 677 5.22 -22.13 41.73
C GLU A 677 5.50 -21.33 43.02
N GLN A 678 6.03 -20.10 42.91
CA GLN A 678 6.18 -19.20 44.04
C GLN A 678 4.84 -18.87 44.72
N ILE A 679 3.79 -18.57 43.94
CA ILE A 679 2.46 -18.29 44.48
C ILE A 679 1.87 -19.55 45.11
N ARG A 680 2.00 -20.69 44.45
CA ARG A 680 1.54 -21.98 44.93
C ARG A 680 2.21 -22.37 46.25
N GLY A 681 3.53 -22.28 46.35
CA GLY A 681 4.27 -22.55 47.59
C GLY A 681 3.88 -21.61 48.74
N ARG A 682 3.56 -20.34 48.45
CA ARG A 682 3.01 -19.42 49.46
C ARG A 682 1.63 -19.85 49.93
N GLN A 683 0.76 -20.33 49.05
CA GLN A 683 -0.57 -20.84 49.41
C GLN A 683 -0.49 -22.13 50.24
N GLU A 684 0.43 -23.04 49.89
CA GLU A 684 0.70 -24.27 50.65
C GLU A 684 1.23 -23.95 52.05
N THR A 685 2.08 -22.94 52.19
CA THR A 685 2.60 -22.50 53.48
C THR A 685 1.57 -21.73 54.31
N SER A 686 0.60 -21.07 53.65
CA SER A 686 -0.40 -20.20 54.29
C SER A 686 -1.72 -20.93 54.59
N GLN A 687 -1.69 -22.26 54.71
CA GLN A 687 -2.86 -23.04 55.10
C GLN A 687 -3.33 -22.65 56.51
N PRO A 688 -4.66 -22.59 56.75
CA PRO A 688 -5.17 -22.26 58.07
C PRO A 688 -4.72 -23.33 59.08
N ARG A 689 -4.45 -22.91 60.32
CA ARG A 689 -4.03 -23.84 61.37
C ARG A 689 -5.12 -24.89 61.57
N PRO A 690 -4.80 -26.19 61.54
CA PRO A 690 -5.79 -27.23 61.76
C PRO A 690 -6.50 -27.03 63.10
N SER A 691 -7.81 -26.87 63.07
CA SER A 691 -8.65 -26.77 64.26
C SER A 691 -9.66 -27.92 64.28
N ILE A 692 -9.85 -28.51 65.46
CA ILE A 692 -10.80 -29.63 65.66
C ILE A 692 -12.25 -29.10 65.76
N GLY A 693 -12.42 -27.83 66.14
CA GLY A 693 -13.74 -27.20 66.33
C GLY A 693 -14.31 -26.46 65.11
N LEU A 694 -13.49 -26.13 64.10
CA LEU A 694 -13.94 -25.54 62.84
C LEU A 694 -13.52 -26.45 61.68
N PRO A 695 -14.46 -26.94 60.86
CA PRO A 695 -14.19 -27.96 59.84
C PRO A 695 -13.45 -27.44 58.60
N ILE A 696 -13.19 -26.13 58.50
CA ILE A 696 -12.50 -25.51 57.35
C ILE A 696 -11.02 -25.36 57.68
N ASN A 697 -10.26 -26.43 57.41
CA ASN A 697 -8.82 -26.51 57.70
C ASN A 697 -7.95 -26.41 56.43
N GLU A 698 -8.56 -26.15 55.27
CA GLU A 698 -7.87 -26.06 53.99
C GLU A 698 -8.33 -24.81 53.23
N ALA A 699 -7.38 -24.11 52.63
CA ALA A 699 -7.59 -23.03 51.69
C ALA A 699 -7.23 -23.49 50.27
N ALA A 700 -7.84 -22.87 49.26
CA ALA A 700 -7.60 -23.19 47.86
C ALA A 700 -6.13 -22.97 47.48
N VAL A 701 -5.52 -23.99 46.90
CA VAL A 701 -4.17 -23.96 46.32
C VAL A 701 -4.29 -24.04 44.80
N LEU A 702 -3.42 -23.32 44.09
CA LEU A 702 -3.29 -23.45 42.65
C LEU A 702 -2.95 -24.90 42.24
N PRO A 703 -3.49 -25.39 41.11
CA PRO A 703 -3.14 -26.71 40.60
C PRO A 703 -1.64 -26.82 40.29
N VAL A 704 -1.11 -28.03 40.12
CA VAL A 704 0.27 -28.20 39.62
C VAL A 704 0.38 -27.63 38.20
N SER A 705 1.47 -26.91 37.91
CA SER A 705 1.67 -26.35 36.57
C SER A 705 1.77 -27.48 35.53
N PRO A 706 1.02 -27.43 34.41
CA PRO A 706 1.08 -28.46 33.37
C PRO A 706 2.40 -28.43 32.58
N THR A 707 3.21 -27.38 32.72
CA THR A 707 4.50 -27.24 32.01
C THR A 707 5.60 -27.97 32.76
N GLY A 708 5.60 -29.30 32.67
CA GLY A 708 6.72 -30.13 33.09
C GLY A 708 7.95 -29.91 32.20
N VAL A 709 8.76 -28.89 32.49
CA VAL A 709 10.19 -28.91 32.17
C VAL A 709 10.91 -28.32 33.37
N ILE A 710 11.29 -29.20 34.29
CA ILE A 710 12.33 -28.93 35.27
C ILE A 710 13.63 -29.35 34.58
N PRO A 711 14.44 -28.48 33.96
CA PRO A 711 15.86 -28.71 33.99
C PRO A 711 16.29 -28.31 35.40
N THR A 712 16.47 -29.31 36.25
CA THR A 712 17.25 -29.16 37.48
C THR A 712 18.68 -28.86 37.06
N LEU A 713 18.98 -27.59 36.79
CA LEU A 713 20.32 -27.09 36.99
C LEU A 713 20.45 -26.84 38.49
N PRO A 714 21.45 -27.43 39.18
CA PRO A 714 21.72 -27.07 40.56
C PRO A 714 21.97 -25.57 40.61
N LEU A 715 21.27 -24.88 41.51
CA LEU A 715 21.74 -23.59 42.01
C LEU A 715 23.15 -23.83 42.56
N GLU A 716 24.16 -23.54 41.76
CA GLU A 716 25.52 -23.37 42.22
C GLU A 716 25.51 -22.12 43.10
N GLY A 717 25.24 -22.33 44.39
CA GLY A 717 25.53 -21.34 45.40
C GLY A 717 27.02 -20.98 45.33
N PRO A 718 27.41 -19.76 45.74
CA PRO A 718 28.80 -19.35 45.71
C PRO A 718 29.64 -20.35 46.50
N THR A 719 30.46 -21.10 45.79
CA THR A 719 31.44 -22.03 46.35
C THR A 719 32.50 -21.22 47.10
N GLY A 720 32.75 -21.61 48.36
CA GLY A 720 34.02 -21.29 49.04
C GLY A 720 33.92 -20.57 50.37
N ALA A 721 33.29 -21.18 51.39
CA ALA A 721 33.75 -21.00 52.77
C ALA A 721 34.64 -22.20 53.13
N PRO A 722 35.92 -22.01 53.52
CA PRO A 722 36.81 -23.11 53.82
C PRO A 722 36.33 -23.85 55.08
N LYS A 723 36.27 -25.18 54.96
CA LYS A 723 36.01 -26.11 56.07
C LYS A 723 37.07 -25.91 57.17
N PRO A 724 36.70 -25.75 58.45
CA PRO A 724 37.67 -25.67 59.53
C PRO A 724 38.44 -27.00 59.65
N PRO A 725 39.77 -26.96 59.92
CA PRO A 725 40.57 -28.16 60.07
C PRO A 725 40.12 -28.99 61.29
N PRO A 726 40.28 -30.32 61.26
CA PRO A 726 39.95 -31.17 62.40
C PRO A 726 40.86 -30.86 63.61
N PRO A 727 40.36 -31.04 64.84
CA PRO A 727 41.15 -30.79 66.04
C PRO A 727 42.37 -31.72 66.13
N PRO A 728 43.50 -31.23 66.66
CA PRO A 728 44.70 -32.05 66.83
C PRO A 728 44.48 -33.17 67.86
N PRO A 729 45.19 -34.31 67.74
CA PRO A 729 45.12 -35.38 68.71
C PRO A 729 45.69 -34.94 70.06
N GLU A 730 45.00 -35.29 71.15
CA GLU A 730 45.46 -35.09 72.52
C GLU A 730 46.79 -35.82 72.76
N PHE A 731 47.84 -35.06 73.06
CA PHE A 731 49.08 -35.59 73.62
C PHE A 731 48.88 -35.86 75.11
N THR A 732 48.98 -37.13 75.50
CA THR A 732 49.10 -37.54 76.90
C THR A 732 50.49 -37.11 77.42
N PRO A 733 50.60 -36.33 78.51
CA PRO A 733 51.89 -35.96 79.06
C PRO A 733 52.44 -37.11 79.91
N GLY A 734 53.47 -37.79 79.40
CA GLY A 734 54.34 -38.64 80.19
C GLY A 734 55.60 -37.88 80.60
N GLN A 735 55.81 -37.70 81.90
CA GLN A 735 57.10 -37.40 82.52
C GLN A 735 57.05 -37.83 84.00
N PRO A 736 58.18 -38.05 84.71
CA PRO A 736 59.57 -38.15 84.25
C PRO A 736 60.31 -39.42 84.76
N THR A 737 61.54 -39.60 84.31
CA THR A 737 62.46 -40.72 84.55
C THR A 737 63.24 -40.67 85.88
N ALA A 738 63.70 -41.86 86.30
CA ALA A 738 64.94 -42.19 87.05
C ALA A 738 64.90 -42.16 88.59
N PRO A 739 65.75 -42.93 89.32
CA PRO A 739 67.01 -43.60 88.92
C PRO A 739 66.89 -45.01 88.33
#